data_AF-A0A7K3XZ97-F1
#
_entry.id   AF-A0A7K3XZ97-F1
#
_cell.length_a   1.000
_cell.length_b   1.000
_cell.length_c   1.000
_cell.angle_alpha   90.00
_cell.angle_beta   90.00
_cell.angle_gamma   90.00
#
_symmetry.space_group_name_H-M   'P 1'
#
loop_
_entity.id
_entity.type
_entity.pdbx_description
1 polymer ?
#
loop_
_entity_poly.entity_id
_entity_poly.type
_entity_poly.pdbx_seq_one_letter_code
_entity_poly.pdbx_strand_id
1 'polypeptide(L)'
;MKPYNPHEIEPRWQKTWADEDLYAVDVDSSKPKKYVLEMFPYPSGDIHMGHVSNYTYGDVVARYSRMRGFNVLHPMGWDAFGLPAENAAIKHKSHPAAWTYQNIDTQKASFKRMGFSYDWDRTVVACDPEYYRWGQWIFLKFWERGLVERRNSPVNWCPDCGTVLANEQVIEGRCWRCDSEVEKRDLTQWYFKITDYAQQLLDDLDQLDGWPERVKQQQANWIGRSEGANVDFELVGLDGNPTGEKITVFTTRADTLFGCSFFVLAPEYAGLADLVEGTGREEAVRELVEAAKKVSALERAQGDHEKHGVFTGRYVLNPVNGEQVPVWVADYIVADYGTGAVMAVPCGDQRDFEFARKYDLPIIPIILPEDDPLYPQLKDERGRVVTEVDWESAYAAEGVLVQSGPFTGLVGGKHSPAEEAVVAFLEEHDAGTRTVEFRLRDWLISRQRYWGNPIPAVHCPHCGVVPVPEDQLPVRLPEDIDLAAGETLATHAGFVNTTCPVCGAPAKRETDTMDTFTCSSWYYMRYTDPHNEGAPFDPACANAWMPVDQYIGGIEHAILHLLYSRFFTKVLRDCGMLDFDEPFTNLLCQGMVLDEHGDVMSKSKGNVVSPEEMIQGYGADAVRAAMLFMGPPDKEKLWNEDGLAGMYKFLSRAWRQVFDLVGQAGDDTYYQDGVVSEAERTEAFETAVRERHRVVGKVIDDIERNNFNTAMAAVMELSNAVGDYLRKCSAADRVATEATAAFDVEVAGVLVKLLAPMAPHWAEELWHEALGQTESVHVQPWPDFDPEKAKADVVELAVQLNGKVKAKIVVAADAAPDVAEAAAREAVAGALAGKDVKKVVVVPGRLVNIVAK
;
A
#
# COMPACT_ATOMS: atom_id res chain seq x y z
N MET A 1 2.36 -43.53 20.76
CA MET A 1 2.66 -42.48 19.75
C MET A 1 4.03 -41.84 20.01
N LYS A 2 4.74 -41.34 18.97
CA LYS A 2 5.91 -40.48 19.20
C LYS A 2 5.44 -39.08 19.63
N PRO A 3 6.17 -38.39 20.54
CA PRO A 3 5.87 -37.00 20.88
C PRO A 3 6.12 -36.08 19.68
N TYR A 4 5.37 -34.98 19.59
CA TYR A 4 5.60 -33.95 18.58
C TYR A 4 7.01 -33.37 18.74
N ASN A 5 7.81 -33.46 17.67
CA ASN A 5 9.19 -32.97 17.63
C ASN A 5 9.45 -32.24 16.30
N PRO A 6 9.30 -30.90 16.24
CA PRO A 6 9.47 -30.15 15.00
C PRO A 6 10.86 -30.31 14.38
N HIS A 7 11.91 -30.42 15.20
CA HIS A 7 13.29 -30.52 14.72
C HIS A 7 13.61 -31.83 13.99
N GLU A 8 12.83 -32.90 14.24
CA GLU A 8 12.94 -34.17 13.52
C GLU A 8 12.18 -34.12 12.18
N ILE A 9 11.01 -33.47 12.16
CA ILE A 9 10.06 -33.59 11.05
C ILE A 9 10.18 -32.46 10.02
N GLU A 10 10.42 -31.22 10.43
CA GLU A 10 10.38 -30.06 9.53
C GLU A 10 11.44 -30.13 8.43
N PRO A 11 12.74 -30.39 8.73
CA PRO A 11 13.75 -30.47 7.68
C PRO A 11 13.52 -31.65 6.73
N ARG A 12 12.92 -32.74 7.23
CA ARG A 12 12.60 -33.93 6.43
C ARG A 12 11.53 -33.59 5.40
N TRP A 13 10.40 -33.02 5.81
CA TRP A 13 9.32 -32.66 4.89
C TRP A 13 9.68 -31.54 3.93
N GLN A 14 10.44 -30.54 4.38
CA GLN A 14 10.96 -29.50 3.50
C GLN A 14 11.82 -30.09 2.38
N LYS A 15 12.67 -31.07 2.71
CA LYS A 15 13.45 -31.80 1.72
C LYS A 15 12.54 -32.62 0.79
N THR A 16 11.58 -33.37 1.33
CA THR A 16 10.64 -34.17 0.51
C THR A 16 9.90 -33.30 -0.49
N TRP A 17 9.29 -32.19 -0.06
CA TRP A 17 8.55 -31.29 -0.95
C TRP A 17 9.44 -30.68 -2.05
N ALA A 18 10.71 -30.42 -1.74
CA ALA A 18 11.69 -29.92 -2.71
C ALA A 18 12.16 -31.02 -3.68
N ASP A 19 12.39 -32.24 -3.22
CA ASP A 19 12.78 -33.37 -4.09
C ASP A 19 11.64 -33.77 -5.05
N GLU A 20 10.39 -33.55 -4.64
CA GLU A 20 9.17 -33.85 -5.41
C GLU A 20 8.68 -32.67 -6.27
N ASP A 21 9.33 -31.50 -6.18
CA ASP A 21 8.88 -30.24 -6.79
C ASP A 21 7.38 -29.96 -6.53
N LEU A 22 6.92 -30.25 -5.30
CA LEU A 22 5.49 -30.33 -4.95
C LEU A 22 4.69 -29.06 -5.28
N TYR A 23 5.35 -27.90 -5.21
CA TYR A 23 4.73 -26.60 -5.39
C TYR A 23 4.95 -26.00 -6.79
N ALA A 24 5.68 -26.68 -7.68
CA ALA A 24 5.81 -26.29 -9.07
C ALA A 24 4.42 -26.18 -9.73
N VAL A 25 4.29 -25.21 -10.62
CA VAL A 25 3.07 -24.95 -11.37
C VAL A 25 2.99 -25.83 -12.61
N ASP A 26 1.82 -26.45 -12.82
CA ASP A 26 1.51 -27.14 -14.07
C ASP A 26 1.01 -26.12 -15.11
N VAL A 27 1.80 -25.85 -16.14
CA VAL A 27 1.46 -24.86 -17.19
C VAL A 27 0.34 -25.31 -18.12
N ASP A 28 0.08 -26.63 -18.22
CA ASP A 28 -0.94 -27.22 -19.08
C ASP A 28 -2.21 -27.62 -18.29
N SER A 29 -2.41 -27.01 -17.12
CA SER A 29 -3.49 -27.39 -16.21
C SER A 29 -4.87 -26.90 -16.68
N SER A 30 -5.88 -27.77 -16.61
CA SER A 30 -7.29 -27.39 -16.80
C SER A 30 -7.96 -26.84 -15.54
N LYS A 31 -7.23 -26.77 -14.41
CA LYS A 31 -7.75 -26.24 -13.14
C LYS A 31 -7.87 -24.71 -13.22
N PRO A 32 -8.81 -24.10 -12.49
CA PRO A 32 -8.85 -22.64 -12.38
C PRO A 32 -7.54 -22.12 -11.77
N LYS A 33 -7.03 -21.02 -12.32
CA LYS A 33 -5.80 -20.38 -11.83
C LYS A 33 -6.01 -19.66 -10.51
N LYS A 34 -4.96 -19.59 -9.70
CA LYS A 34 -4.84 -18.69 -8.54
C LYS A 34 -3.43 -18.17 -8.46
N TYR A 35 -3.25 -16.86 -8.58
CA TYR A 35 -1.98 -16.19 -8.42
C TYR A 35 -1.93 -15.47 -7.07
N VAL A 36 -1.17 -16.03 -6.13
CA VAL A 36 -0.90 -15.45 -4.81
C VAL A 36 0.51 -14.90 -4.81
N LEU A 37 0.67 -13.64 -4.40
CA LEU A 37 1.97 -12.98 -4.45
C LEU A 37 2.14 -12.01 -3.29
N GLU A 38 3.30 -12.09 -2.66
CA GLU A 38 3.76 -11.10 -1.71
C GLU A 38 4.78 -10.15 -2.35
N MET A 39 4.87 -8.92 -1.82
CA MET A 39 5.97 -8.02 -2.16
C MET A 39 7.32 -8.73 -1.90
N PHE A 40 8.07 -8.96 -2.97
CA PHE A 40 9.39 -9.58 -2.88
C PHE A 40 10.39 -8.73 -2.06
N PRO A 41 11.31 -9.35 -1.31
CA PRO A 41 12.17 -8.62 -0.39
C PRO A 41 13.35 -7.93 -1.07
N TYR A 42 13.83 -6.86 -0.44
CA TYR A 42 15.18 -6.36 -0.68
C TYR A 42 16.22 -7.29 -0.01
N PRO A 43 17.29 -7.73 -0.71
CA PRO A 43 18.34 -8.58 -0.16
C PRO A 43 19.34 -7.77 0.67
N SER A 44 18.86 -7.17 1.76
CA SER A 44 19.60 -6.25 2.65
C SER A 44 20.14 -6.92 3.93
N GLY A 45 20.12 -8.24 3.98
CA GLY A 45 20.46 -9.09 5.14
C GLY A 45 19.37 -10.13 5.38
N ASP A 46 19.44 -10.91 6.45
CA ASP A 46 18.45 -11.96 6.72
C ASP A 46 17.02 -11.42 6.98
N ILE A 47 16.03 -12.31 6.95
CA ILE A 47 14.63 -12.02 7.24
C ILE A 47 14.40 -11.76 8.75
N HIS A 48 13.28 -11.14 9.08
CA HIS A 48 12.85 -10.82 10.45
C HIS A 48 11.36 -11.10 10.62
N MET A 49 10.79 -10.96 11.82
CA MET A 49 9.38 -11.30 12.06
C MET A 49 8.37 -10.53 11.19
N GLY A 50 8.66 -9.29 10.79
CA GLY A 50 7.86 -8.59 9.77
C GLY A 50 7.81 -9.28 8.40
N HIS A 51 8.91 -9.89 7.95
CA HIS A 51 8.92 -10.73 6.74
C HIS A 51 8.13 -12.01 6.98
N VAL A 52 8.36 -12.70 8.11
CA VAL A 52 7.65 -13.94 8.44
C VAL A 52 6.13 -13.74 8.45
N SER A 53 5.65 -12.64 9.04
CA SER A 53 4.23 -12.28 9.03
C SER A 53 3.69 -12.24 7.60
N ASN A 54 4.31 -11.44 6.73
CA ASN A 54 3.88 -11.22 5.34
C ASN A 54 3.78 -12.52 4.55
N TYR A 55 4.88 -13.28 4.56
CA TYR A 55 5.02 -14.49 3.74
C TYR A 55 4.25 -15.68 4.31
N THR A 56 3.95 -15.70 5.62
CA THR A 56 3.04 -16.71 6.18
C THR A 56 1.61 -16.49 5.71
N TYR A 57 1.17 -15.24 5.51
CA TYR A 57 -0.17 -14.97 4.97
C TYR A 57 -0.31 -15.45 3.53
N GLY A 58 0.66 -15.15 2.67
CA GLY A 58 0.67 -15.65 1.29
C GLY A 58 0.67 -17.17 1.24
N ASP A 59 1.54 -17.81 2.04
CA ASP A 59 1.63 -19.26 2.07
C ASP A 59 0.35 -19.96 2.56
N VAL A 60 -0.36 -19.40 3.55
CA VAL A 60 -1.66 -19.91 3.99
C VAL A 60 -2.67 -19.85 2.84
N VAL A 61 -2.76 -18.71 2.15
CA VAL A 61 -3.69 -18.53 1.03
C VAL A 61 -3.32 -19.44 -0.15
N ALA A 62 -2.04 -19.62 -0.44
CA ALA A 62 -1.54 -20.48 -1.51
C ALA A 62 -1.87 -21.96 -1.26
N ARG A 63 -1.54 -22.49 -0.06
CA ARG A 63 -1.83 -23.88 0.33
C ARG A 63 -3.33 -24.15 0.39
N TYR A 64 -4.09 -23.24 0.99
CA TYR A 64 -5.55 -23.32 1.01
C TYR A 64 -6.13 -23.38 -0.40
N SER A 65 -5.70 -22.48 -1.29
CA SER A 65 -6.20 -22.44 -2.67
C SER A 65 -5.86 -23.72 -3.43
N ARG A 66 -4.67 -24.29 -3.23
CA ARG A 66 -4.29 -25.56 -3.85
C ARG A 66 -5.22 -26.69 -3.42
N MET A 67 -5.50 -26.78 -2.12
CA MET A 67 -6.44 -27.76 -1.55
C MET A 67 -7.91 -27.49 -1.96
N ARG A 68 -8.26 -26.25 -2.32
CA ARG A 68 -9.56 -25.91 -2.94
C ARG A 68 -9.64 -26.24 -4.44
N GLY A 69 -8.59 -26.83 -5.02
CA GLY A 69 -8.58 -27.35 -6.38
C GLY A 69 -8.04 -26.38 -7.44
N PHE A 70 -7.41 -25.29 -7.04
CA PHE A 70 -6.80 -24.32 -7.97
C PHE A 70 -5.41 -24.77 -8.43
N ASN A 71 -5.00 -24.34 -9.63
CA ASN A 71 -3.60 -24.30 -10.03
C ASN A 71 -2.98 -23.03 -9.46
N VAL A 72 -2.04 -23.16 -8.52
CA VAL A 72 -1.58 -22.03 -7.71
C VAL A 72 -0.17 -21.60 -8.12
N LEU A 73 -0.04 -20.41 -8.70
CA LEU A 73 1.23 -19.71 -8.86
C LEU A 73 1.53 -18.94 -7.58
N HIS A 74 2.61 -19.34 -6.90
CA HIS A 74 3.11 -18.72 -5.67
C HIS A 74 4.63 -18.57 -5.80
N PRO A 75 5.12 -17.48 -6.42
CA PRO A 75 6.53 -17.31 -6.74
C PRO A 75 7.26 -16.46 -5.69
N MET A 76 8.58 -16.45 -5.77
CA MET A 76 9.44 -15.57 -4.96
C MET A 76 10.67 -15.13 -5.76
N GLY A 77 11.27 -14.02 -5.35
CA GLY A 77 12.41 -13.41 -6.01
C GLY A 77 13.00 -12.30 -5.14
N TRP A 78 13.84 -11.45 -5.72
CA TRP A 78 14.54 -10.40 -4.97
C TRP A 78 14.61 -9.07 -5.71
N ASP A 79 14.22 -7.98 -5.02
CA ASP A 79 14.43 -6.61 -5.47
C ASP A 79 15.89 -6.20 -5.21
N ALA A 80 16.77 -6.65 -6.10
CA ALA A 80 18.20 -6.74 -5.82
C ALA A 80 19.03 -5.51 -6.24
N PHE A 81 18.43 -4.55 -6.93
CA PHE A 81 19.07 -3.28 -7.29
C PHE A 81 18.82 -2.18 -6.24
N GLY A 82 19.46 -1.03 -6.45
CA GLY A 82 19.19 0.19 -5.72
C GLY A 82 20.14 0.46 -4.55
N LEU A 83 19.89 1.62 -3.92
CA LEU A 83 20.65 2.13 -2.78
C LEU A 83 20.84 1.11 -1.64
N PRO A 84 19.88 0.21 -1.32
CA PRO A 84 20.03 -0.74 -0.23
C PRO A 84 21.27 -1.60 -0.25
N ALA A 85 21.43 -2.36 -1.32
CA ALA A 85 22.56 -3.25 -1.50
C ALA A 85 23.88 -2.47 -1.60
N GLU A 86 23.91 -1.36 -2.36
CA GLU A 86 25.15 -0.61 -2.60
C GLU A 86 25.71 0.04 -1.33
N ASN A 87 24.87 0.73 -0.55
CA ASN A 87 25.33 1.37 0.69
C ASN A 87 25.83 0.32 1.71
N ALA A 88 25.15 -0.82 1.79
CA ALA A 88 25.56 -1.91 2.67
C ALA A 88 26.89 -2.52 2.20
N ALA A 89 27.06 -2.76 0.90
CA ALA A 89 28.29 -3.25 0.32
C ALA A 89 29.48 -2.30 0.58
N ILE A 90 29.30 -0.99 0.40
CA ILE A 90 30.31 0.03 0.72
C ILE A 90 30.68 -0.02 2.21
N LYS A 91 29.69 -0.04 3.11
CA LYS A 91 29.90 -0.12 4.58
C LYS A 91 30.70 -1.37 4.97
N HIS A 92 30.48 -2.49 4.29
CA HIS A 92 31.14 -3.77 4.53
C HIS A 92 32.39 -3.99 3.66
N LYS A 93 32.81 -3.01 2.87
CA LYS A 93 33.96 -3.08 1.94
C LYS A 93 33.88 -4.29 0.99
N SER A 94 32.67 -4.55 0.47
CA SER A 94 32.37 -5.62 -0.48
C SER A 94 31.87 -5.05 -1.80
N HIS A 95 31.95 -5.83 -2.88
CA HIS A 95 31.30 -5.47 -4.14
C HIS A 95 29.77 -5.65 -4.01
N PRO A 96 28.93 -4.71 -4.50
CA PRO A 96 27.47 -4.80 -4.38
C PRO A 96 26.88 -6.13 -4.83
N ALA A 97 27.32 -6.68 -5.97
CA ALA A 97 26.89 -7.99 -6.44
C ALA A 97 27.15 -9.11 -5.41
N ALA A 98 28.38 -9.18 -4.88
CA ALA A 98 28.76 -10.23 -3.92
C ALA A 98 27.95 -10.13 -2.62
N TRP A 99 27.76 -8.91 -2.11
CA TRP A 99 26.91 -8.65 -0.94
C TRP A 99 25.44 -9.05 -1.19
N THR A 100 24.90 -8.68 -2.35
CA THR A 100 23.54 -9.01 -2.76
C THR A 100 23.31 -10.52 -2.80
N TYR A 101 24.13 -11.28 -3.55
CA TYR A 101 23.94 -12.72 -3.67
C TYR A 101 24.13 -13.46 -2.34
N GLN A 102 25.07 -13.02 -1.48
CA GLN A 102 25.21 -13.59 -0.13
C GLN A 102 23.92 -13.42 0.71
N ASN A 103 23.27 -12.25 0.62
CA ASN A 103 22.01 -12.02 1.31
C ASN A 103 20.85 -12.79 0.68
N ILE A 104 20.83 -12.93 -0.65
CA ILE A 104 19.85 -13.77 -1.36
C ILE A 104 19.93 -15.21 -0.86
N ASP A 105 21.13 -15.80 -0.81
CA ASP A 105 21.33 -17.17 -0.33
C ASP A 105 20.87 -17.33 1.12
N THR A 106 21.20 -16.36 1.97
CA THR A 106 20.79 -16.33 3.38
C THR A 106 19.26 -16.27 3.52
N GLN A 107 18.61 -15.31 2.86
CA GLN A 107 17.15 -15.17 2.89
C GLN A 107 16.44 -16.39 2.29
N LYS A 108 16.96 -16.93 1.17
CA LYS A 108 16.42 -18.14 0.53
C LYS A 108 16.45 -19.33 1.49
N ALA A 109 17.56 -19.51 2.22
CA ALA A 109 17.67 -20.55 3.24
C ALA A 109 16.63 -20.36 4.36
N SER A 110 16.46 -19.13 4.86
CA SER A 110 15.47 -18.81 5.89
C SER A 110 14.02 -19.02 5.41
N PHE A 111 13.70 -18.64 4.17
CA PHE A 111 12.39 -18.91 3.57
C PHE A 111 12.11 -20.41 3.43
N LYS A 112 13.10 -21.19 2.98
CA LYS A 112 12.99 -22.65 2.94
C LYS A 112 12.82 -23.24 4.33
N ARG A 113 13.52 -22.72 5.33
CA ARG A 113 13.42 -23.17 6.73
C ARG A 113 12.05 -22.90 7.35
N MET A 114 11.36 -21.83 6.92
CA MET A 114 9.97 -21.53 7.26
C MET A 114 8.94 -22.45 6.57
N GLY A 115 9.36 -23.22 5.55
CA GLY A 115 8.49 -24.12 4.80
C GLY A 115 7.50 -23.43 3.87
N PHE A 116 7.83 -22.25 3.35
CA PHE A 116 6.96 -21.56 2.37
C PHE A 116 6.90 -22.33 1.04
N SER A 117 5.69 -22.43 0.49
CA SER A 117 5.32 -23.20 -0.70
C SER A 117 5.59 -22.45 -2.01
N TYR A 118 6.80 -21.90 -2.13
CA TYR A 118 7.18 -21.18 -3.35
C TYR A 118 7.54 -22.13 -4.50
N ASP A 119 7.13 -21.73 -5.71
CA ASP A 119 7.67 -22.27 -6.95
C ASP A 119 9.06 -21.64 -7.18
N TRP A 120 10.10 -22.35 -6.75
CA TRP A 120 11.48 -21.86 -6.83
C TRP A 120 12.06 -21.88 -8.25
N ASP A 121 11.48 -22.62 -9.19
CA ASP A 121 11.89 -22.58 -10.61
C ASP A 121 11.66 -21.18 -11.18
N ARG A 122 10.55 -20.56 -10.76
CA ARG A 122 10.15 -19.22 -11.19
C ARG A 122 10.87 -18.08 -10.48
N THR A 123 12.02 -18.33 -9.90
CA THR A 123 12.82 -17.31 -9.22
C THR A 123 13.24 -16.19 -10.17
N VAL A 124 13.14 -14.93 -9.74
CA VAL A 124 13.76 -13.79 -10.43
C VAL A 124 14.63 -12.97 -9.48
N VAL A 125 15.74 -12.45 -9.97
CA VAL A 125 16.60 -11.52 -9.24
C VAL A 125 16.74 -10.25 -10.08
N ALA A 126 16.29 -9.11 -9.55
CA ALA A 126 16.18 -7.89 -10.34
C ALA A 126 17.52 -7.38 -10.90
N CYS A 127 18.65 -7.75 -10.27
CA CYS A 127 19.99 -7.38 -10.71
C CYS A 127 20.61 -8.32 -11.75
N ASP A 128 19.92 -9.41 -12.12
CA ASP A 128 20.40 -10.33 -13.15
C ASP A 128 20.24 -9.70 -14.55
N PRO A 129 21.25 -9.80 -15.43
CA PRO A 129 21.17 -9.33 -16.82
C PRO A 129 19.98 -9.86 -17.59
N GLU A 130 19.58 -11.10 -17.30
CA GLU A 130 18.44 -11.80 -17.89
C GLU A 130 17.09 -11.16 -17.49
N TYR A 131 17.05 -10.49 -16.32
CA TYR A 131 15.92 -9.71 -15.86
C TYR A 131 15.98 -8.28 -16.37
N TYR A 132 17.06 -7.55 -16.06
CA TYR A 132 17.08 -6.09 -16.25
C TYR A 132 17.20 -5.68 -17.72
N ARG A 133 17.66 -6.58 -18.62
CA ARG A 133 17.54 -6.37 -20.09
C ARG A 133 16.12 -6.01 -20.50
N TRP A 134 15.13 -6.57 -19.81
CA TRP A 134 13.73 -6.34 -20.11
C TRP A 134 13.24 -5.04 -19.49
N GLY A 135 13.78 -4.62 -18.34
CA GLY A 135 13.58 -3.25 -17.85
C GLY A 135 14.11 -2.20 -18.84
N GLN A 136 15.25 -2.46 -19.49
CA GLN A 136 15.79 -1.59 -20.55
C GLN A 136 14.89 -1.60 -21.79
N TRP A 137 14.40 -2.79 -22.19
CA TRP A 137 13.45 -2.91 -23.29
C TRP A 137 12.13 -2.15 -23.00
N ILE A 138 11.59 -2.25 -21.79
CA ILE A 138 10.39 -1.50 -21.36
C ILE A 138 10.65 0.00 -21.44
N PHE A 139 11.83 0.48 -21.00
CA PHE A 139 12.21 1.87 -21.16
C PHE A 139 12.21 2.31 -22.64
N LEU A 140 12.71 1.47 -23.56
CA LEU A 140 12.64 1.76 -25.00
C LEU A 140 11.20 1.83 -25.51
N LYS A 141 10.30 0.97 -25.02
CA LYS A 141 8.87 1.06 -25.37
C LYS A 141 8.21 2.31 -24.85
N PHE A 142 8.58 2.76 -23.65
CA PHE A 142 8.12 4.04 -23.14
C PHE A 142 8.66 5.19 -24.00
N TRP A 143 9.91 5.11 -24.45
CA TRP A 143 10.51 6.10 -25.34
C TRP A 143 9.79 6.17 -26.68
N GLU A 144 9.54 5.04 -27.33
CA GLU A 144 8.81 4.94 -28.61
C GLU A 144 7.42 5.59 -28.54
N ARG A 145 6.79 5.54 -27.36
CA ARG A 145 5.47 6.13 -27.08
C ARG A 145 5.54 7.59 -26.61
N GLY A 146 6.71 8.20 -26.54
CA GLY A 146 6.87 9.59 -26.09
C GLY A 146 6.71 9.80 -24.58
N LEU A 147 6.74 8.70 -23.79
CA LEU A 147 6.58 8.71 -22.33
C LEU A 147 7.91 8.89 -21.59
N VAL A 148 9.03 8.98 -22.30
CA VAL A 148 10.34 9.30 -21.73
C VAL A 148 10.68 10.75 -22.04
N GLU A 149 11.06 11.49 -21.00
CA GLU A 149 11.54 12.86 -21.13
C GLU A 149 12.89 13.04 -20.43
N ARG A 150 13.72 13.92 -20.99
CA ARG A 150 14.95 14.39 -20.36
C ARG A 150 14.93 15.91 -20.28
N ARG A 151 14.90 16.46 -19.07
CA ARG A 151 14.83 17.92 -18.84
C ARG A 151 15.71 18.35 -17.68
N ASN A 152 16.10 19.62 -17.67
CA ASN A 152 16.75 20.27 -16.54
C ASN A 152 15.66 20.79 -15.59
N SER A 153 15.78 20.46 -14.31
CA SER A 153 14.85 20.93 -13.28
C SER A 153 15.48 20.88 -11.89
N PRO A 154 14.94 21.62 -10.91
CA PRO A 154 15.33 21.49 -9.52
C PRO A 154 14.90 20.13 -8.98
N VAL A 155 15.86 19.25 -8.70
CA VAL A 155 15.62 17.89 -8.23
C VAL A 155 15.94 17.73 -6.76
N ASN A 156 15.27 16.77 -6.11
CA ASN A 156 15.54 16.40 -4.73
C ASN A 156 16.87 15.66 -4.65
N TRP A 157 17.86 16.22 -3.97
CA TRP A 157 19.19 15.64 -3.82
C TRP A 157 19.45 15.26 -2.36
N CYS A 158 19.85 14.02 -2.12
CA CYS A 158 20.33 13.61 -0.81
C CYS A 158 21.87 13.67 -0.79
N PRO A 159 22.48 14.56 0.01
CA PRO A 159 23.95 14.71 0.04
C PRO A 159 24.64 13.46 0.57
N ASP A 160 24.06 12.79 1.56
CA ASP A 160 24.63 11.59 2.17
C ASP A 160 24.51 10.36 1.27
N CYS A 161 23.44 10.26 0.49
CA CYS A 161 23.31 9.23 -0.54
C CYS A 161 24.02 9.61 -1.84
N GLY A 162 24.42 10.86 -2.04
CA GLY A 162 25.07 11.32 -3.27
C GLY A 162 24.24 11.05 -4.54
N THR A 163 22.91 11.15 -4.45
CA THR A 163 22.01 10.89 -5.60
C THR A 163 20.73 11.70 -5.51
N VAL A 164 20.08 11.85 -6.66
CA VAL A 164 18.71 12.34 -6.78
C VAL A 164 17.70 11.33 -6.22
N LEU A 165 16.59 11.84 -5.67
CA LEU A 165 15.42 11.12 -5.18
C LEU A 165 14.16 11.54 -5.97
N ALA A 166 13.21 10.62 -6.15
CA ALA A 166 11.85 10.97 -6.60
C ALA A 166 11.09 11.74 -5.50
N ASN A 167 9.99 12.41 -5.84
CA ASN A 167 9.16 13.13 -4.86
C ASN A 167 8.60 12.19 -3.80
N GLU A 168 8.19 11.00 -4.22
CA GLU A 168 7.65 9.94 -3.38
C GLU A 168 8.71 9.34 -2.43
N GLN A 169 10.01 9.60 -2.67
CA GLN A 169 11.15 9.18 -1.83
C GLN A 169 11.59 10.27 -0.84
N VAL A 170 10.87 11.38 -0.76
CA VAL A 170 11.07 12.45 0.21
C VAL A 170 9.90 12.43 1.21
N ILE A 171 10.18 12.07 2.45
CA ILE A 171 9.19 11.98 3.53
C ILE A 171 9.50 13.11 4.50
N GLU A 172 8.57 14.06 4.64
CA GLU A 172 8.75 15.22 5.54
C GLU A 172 10.07 15.98 5.31
N GLY A 173 10.42 16.20 4.04
CA GLY A 173 11.64 16.91 3.64
C GLY A 173 12.94 16.10 3.82
N ARG A 174 12.85 14.86 4.29
CA ARG A 174 13.99 13.97 4.55
C ARG A 174 14.03 12.81 3.58
N CYS A 175 15.22 12.28 3.37
CA CYS A 175 15.42 11.07 2.59
C CYS A 175 14.68 9.91 3.26
N TRP A 176 13.86 9.16 2.51
CA TRP A 176 13.07 8.01 3.00
C TRP A 176 13.88 6.90 3.69
N ARG A 177 15.20 7.00 3.72
CA ARG A 177 16.10 5.91 4.12
C ARG A 177 17.18 6.30 5.10
N CYS A 178 17.86 7.42 4.89
CA CYS A 178 18.93 7.86 5.79
C CYS A 178 18.51 9.03 6.67
N ASP A 179 17.27 9.51 6.54
CA ASP A 179 16.68 10.60 7.32
C ASP A 179 17.42 11.96 7.23
N SER A 180 18.43 12.05 6.36
CA SER A 180 19.16 13.28 6.06
C SER A 180 18.26 14.28 5.33
N GLU A 181 18.52 15.57 5.57
CA GLU A 181 17.83 16.66 4.88
C GLU A 181 18.11 16.62 3.38
N VAL A 182 17.05 16.82 2.60
CA VAL A 182 17.10 16.83 1.14
C VAL A 182 17.28 18.27 0.67
N GLU A 183 18.28 18.51 -0.17
CA GLU A 183 18.51 19.81 -0.80
C GLU A 183 18.00 19.81 -2.26
N LYS A 184 17.77 21.00 -2.83
CA LYS A 184 17.44 21.14 -4.25
C LYS A 184 18.70 21.40 -5.06
N ARG A 185 18.86 20.70 -6.19
CA ARG A 185 19.92 20.95 -7.18
C ARG A 185 19.36 20.97 -8.58
N ASP A 186 19.81 21.88 -9.43
CA ASP A 186 19.43 21.88 -10.84
C ASP A 186 20.23 20.84 -11.61
N LEU A 187 19.57 19.76 -12.03
CA LEU A 187 20.19 18.66 -12.77
C LEU A 187 19.35 18.28 -13.98
N THR A 188 20.01 17.84 -15.05
CA THR A 188 19.33 17.26 -16.21
C THR A 188 19.11 15.78 -15.97
N GLN A 189 17.85 15.35 -15.86
CA GLN A 189 17.47 14.00 -15.41
C GLN A 189 16.43 13.36 -16.33
N TRP A 190 16.26 12.04 -16.21
CA TRP A 190 15.26 11.25 -16.94
C TRP A 190 13.96 11.08 -16.16
N TYR A 191 12.84 11.22 -16.87
CA TYR A 191 11.49 11.12 -16.33
C TYR A 191 10.62 10.18 -17.15
N PHE A 192 9.72 9.46 -16.48
CA PHE A 192 8.55 8.86 -17.10
C PHE A 192 7.33 9.77 -16.94
N LYS A 193 6.62 10.02 -18.05
CA LYS A 193 5.39 10.81 -18.10
C LYS A 193 4.18 10.05 -17.55
N ILE A 194 4.24 9.68 -16.28
CA ILE A 194 3.10 9.05 -15.58
C ILE A 194 1.89 9.99 -15.53
N THR A 195 2.09 11.30 -15.65
CA THR A 195 1.00 12.29 -15.67
C THR A 195 0.10 12.16 -16.91
N ASP A 196 0.61 11.63 -18.03
CA ASP A 196 -0.21 11.30 -19.21
C ASP A 196 -1.27 10.22 -18.91
N TYR A 197 -1.10 9.46 -17.82
CA TYR A 197 -2.05 8.45 -17.33
C TYR A 197 -2.76 8.88 -16.03
N ALA A 198 -2.57 10.11 -15.54
CA ALA A 198 -3.07 10.54 -14.22
C ALA A 198 -4.60 10.38 -14.08
N GLN A 199 -5.36 10.78 -15.10
CA GLN A 199 -6.81 10.63 -15.09
C GLN A 199 -7.23 9.16 -15.04
N GLN A 200 -6.66 8.31 -15.90
CA GLN A 200 -6.97 6.88 -15.90
C GLN A 200 -6.56 6.22 -14.58
N LEU A 201 -5.40 6.56 -14.02
CA LEU A 201 -4.97 6.05 -12.70
C LEU A 201 -5.93 6.47 -11.59
N LEU A 202 -6.59 7.62 -11.70
CA LEU A 202 -7.57 8.06 -10.72
C LEU A 202 -8.90 7.33 -10.89
N ASP A 203 -9.46 7.34 -12.10
CA ASP A 203 -10.77 6.76 -12.40
C ASP A 203 -10.79 5.25 -12.13
N ASP A 204 -9.71 4.57 -12.49
CA ASP A 204 -9.58 3.13 -12.32
C ASP A 204 -9.39 2.70 -10.85
N LEU A 205 -9.35 3.63 -9.88
CA LEU A 205 -9.47 3.25 -8.46
C LEU A 205 -10.87 2.70 -8.14
N ASP A 206 -11.90 3.12 -8.87
CA ASP A 206 -13.28 2.71 -8.60
C ASP A 206 -13.56 1.25 -8.93
N GLN A 207 -12.77 0.63 -9.82
CA GLN A 207 -12.87 -0.80 -10.13
C GLN A 207 -12.11 -1.71 -9.14
N LEU A 208 -11.33 -1.14 -8.21
CA LEU A 208 -10.49 -1.89 -7.27
C LEU A 208 -11.27 -2.27 -5.99
N ASP A 209 -12.34 -3.06 -6.12
CA ASP A 209 -13.19 -3.49 -5.00
C ASP A 209 -12.43 -4.29 -3.93
N GLY A 210 -11.39 -5.03 -4.34
CA GLY A 210 -10.55 -5.82 -3.46
C GLY A 210 -9.45 -5.03 -2.75
N TRP A 211 -9.41 -3.71 -2.90
CA TRP A 211 -8.39 -2.85 -2.29
C TRP A 211 -8.91 -2.13 -1.04
N PRO A 212 -8.08 -1.91 -0.01
CA PRO A 212 -8.49 -1.13 1.16
C PRO A 212 -8.78 0.33 0.76
N GLU A 213 -9.93 0.85 1.22
CA GLU A 213 -10.35 2.22 0.90
C GLU A 213 -9.32 3.28 1.30
N ARG A 214 -8.58 3.04 2.40
CA ARG A 214 -7.47 3.90 2.82
C ARG A 214 -6.39 4.03 1.75
N VAL A 215 -6.04 2.95 1.05
CA VAL A 215 -5.03 2.95 -0.02
C VAL A 215 -5.55 3.70 -1.24
N LYS A 216 -6.80 3.43 -1.65
CA LYS A 216 -7.47 4.17 -2.73
C LYS A 216 -7.48 5.67 -2.45
N GLN A 217 -7.90 6.08 -1.26
CA GLN A 217 -7.91 7.49 -0.85
C GLN A 217 -6.50 8.11 -0.83
N GLN A 218 -5.48 7.37 -0.37
CA GLN A 218 -4.09 7.83 -0.42
C GLN A 218 -3.62 8.07 -1.85
N GLN A 219 -3.93 7.16 -2.78
CA GLN A 219 -3.61 7.36 -4.21
C GLN A 219 -4.41 8.50 -4.83
N ALA A 220 -5.72 8.59 -4.58
CA ALA A 220 -6.55 9.69 -5.08
C ALA A 220 -6.03 11.06 -4.60
N ASN A 221 -5.67 11.16 -3.32
CA ASN A 221 -5.06 12.35 -2.76
C ASN A 221 -3.67 12.62 -3.36
N TRP A 222 -2.88 11.58 -3.62
CA TRP A 222 -1.56 11.71 -4.25
C TRP A 222 -1.66 12.24 -5.68
N ILE A 223 -2.56 11.65 -6.48
CA ILE A 223 -2.86 12.07 -7.85
C ILE A 223 -3.39 13.51 -7.84
N GLY A 224 -4.29 13.82 -6.89
CA GLY A 224 -4.68 15.18 -6.54
C GLY A 224 -5.23 15.97 -7.72
N ARG A 225 -6.28 15.45 -8.35
CA ARG A 225 -6.98 16.11 -9.46
C ARG A 225 -7.73 17.36 -8.96
N SER A 226 -7.54 18.46 -9.66
CA SER A 226 -8.22 19.72 -9.42
C SER A 226 -8.78 20.26 -10.74
N GLU A 227 -10.06 20.58 -10.77
CA GLU A 227 -10.68 21.31 -11.89
C GLU A 227 -10.73 22.80 -11.57
N GLY A 228 -10.41 23.62 -12.54
CA GLY A 228 -10.43 25.06 -12.38
C GLY A 228 -10.17 25.78 -13.70
N ALA A 229 -9.54 26.94 -13.61
CA ALA A 229 -9.14 27.71 -14.79
C ALA A 229 -7.70 28.22 -14.66
N ASN A 230 -7.02 28.24 -15.79
CA ASN A 230 -5.85 29.07 -15.99
C ASN A 230 -6.32 30.48 -16.27
N VAL A 231 -5.76 31.46 -15.57
CA VAL A 231 -6.14 32.88 -15.66
C VAL A 231 -4.89 33.70 -15.96
N ASP A 232 -4.95 34.51 -17.01
CA ASP A 232 -3.85 35.33 -17.47
C ASP A 232 -3.94 36.74 -16.90
N PHE A 233 -2.90 37.15 -16.17
CA PHE A 233 -2.73 38.50 -15.64
C PHE A 233 -1.69 39.25 -16.46
N GLU A 234 -2.02 40.43 -16.96
CA GLU A 234 -1.09 41.20 -17.80
C GLU A 234 -0.12 42.03 -16.94
N LEU A 235 1.17 41.90 -17.17
CA LEU A 235 2.21 42.62 -16.44
C LEU A 235 2.19 44.12 -16.78
N VAL A 236 2.26 44.96 -15.76
CA VAL A 236 2.38 46.42 -15.89
C VAL A 236 3.86 46.81 -15.90
N GLY A 237 4.23 47.65 -16.86
CA GLY A 237 5.57 48.20 -17.03
C GLY A 237 5.90 49.24 -15.96
N LEU A 238 7.18 49.59 -15.82
CA LEU A 238 7.62 50.64 -14.89
C LEU A 238 7.06 52.03 -15.25
N ASP A 239 6.63 52.22 -16.49
CA ASP A 239 5.94 53.41 -16.98
C ASP A 239 4.44 53.44 -16.63
N GLY A 240 3.93 52.38 -16.00
CA GLY A 240 2.53 52.24 -15.58
C GLY A 240 1.58 51.71 -16.67
N ASN A 241 2.11 51.34 -17.86
CA ASN A 241 1.29 50.83 -18.96
C ASN A 241 1.37 49.29 -19.06
N PRO A 242 0.34 48.62 -19.62
CA PRO A 242 0.38 47.18 -19.87
C PRO A 242 1.47 46.82 -20.88
N THR A 243 2.19 45.74 -20.62
CA THR A 243 3.36 45.34 -21.43
C THR A 243 3.03 44.34 -22.56
N GLY A 244 1.84 43.73 -22.52
CA GLY A 244 1.50 42.57 -23.35
C GLY A 244 2.06 41.23 -22.83
N GLU A 245 2.93 41.25 -21.81
CA GLU A 245 3.43 40.03 -21.15
C GLU A 245 2.37 39.51 -20.17
N LYS A 246 1.99 38.23 -20.29
CA LYS A 246 0.99 37.58 -19.44
C LYS A 246 1.68 36.66 -18.42
N ILE A 247 1.21 36.69 -17.17
CA ILE A 247 1.55 35.73 -16.12
C ILE A 247 0.30 34.91 -15.79
N THR A 248 0.35 33.61 -16.09
CA THR A 248 -0.78 32.70 -15.88
C THR A 248 -0.78 32.15 -14.46
N VAL A 249 -1.96 32.03 -13.85
CA VAL A 249 -2.19 31.32 -12.57
C VAL A 249 -3.24 30.24 -12.74
N PHE A 250 -3.16 29.18 -11.93
CA PHE A 250 -4.24 28.20 -11.82
C PHE A 250 -5.09 28.50 -10.58
N THR A 251 -6.42 28.45 -10.71
CA THR A 251 -7.36 28.57 -9.58
C THR A 251 -8.56 27.63 -9.73
N THR A 252 -8.97 27.01 -8.63
CA THR A 252 -10.23 26.26 -8.52
C THR A 252 -11.42 27.15 -8.13
N ARG A 253 -11.16 28.45 -7.95
CA ARG A 253 -12.08 29.46 -7.43
C ARG A 253 -12.12 30.68 -8.35
N ALA A 254 -12.39 30.48 -9.64
CA ALA A 254 -12.49 31.60 -10.59
C ALA A 254 -13.60 32.60 -10.18
N ASP A 255 -14.63 32.12 -9.47
CA ASP A 255 -15.69 32.94 -8.87
C ASP A 255 -15.17 34.03 -7.91
N THR A 256 -13.97 33.86 -7.34
CA THR A 256 -13.37 34.82 -6.41
C THR A 256 -12.41 35.82 -7.06
N LEU A 257 -12.26 35.83 -8.39
CA LEU A 257 -11.30 36.70 -9.10
C LEU A 257 -11.49 38.20 -8.80
N PHE A 258 -12.74 38.64 -8.59
CA PHE A 258 -13.04 40.01 -8.17
C PHE A 258 -12.58 40.33 -6.75
N GLY A 259 -12.15 39.36 -5.95
CA GLY A 259 -11.57 39.54 -4.62
C GLY A 259 -10.04 39.55 -4.62
N CYS A 260 -9.40 39.32 -5.77
CA CYS A 260 -7.94 39.31 -5.85
C CYS A 260 -7.36 40.69 -5.52
N SER A 261 -6.60 40.78 -4.43
CA SER A 261 -6.03 42.03 -3.90
C SER A 261 -4.51 42.10 -3.97
N PHE A 262 -3.84 40.96 -4.12
CA PHE A 262 -2.41 40.88 -4.45
C PHE A 262 -2.12 39.61 -5.25
N PHE A 263 -0.97 39.59 -5.90
CA PHE A 263 -0.51 38.51 -6.76
C PHE A 263 0.81 37.98 -6.23
N VAL A 264 1.01 36.67 -6.16
CA VAL A 264 2.18 36.09 -5.49
C VAL A 264 2.96 35.17 -6.43
N LEU A 265 4.27 35.40 -6.51
CA LEU A 265 5.22 34.56 -7.23
C LEU A 265 6.01 33.69 -6.25
N ALA A 266 6.34 32.47 -6.68
CA ALA A 266 7.31 31.63 -5.99
C ALA A 266 8.71 32.27 -6.03
N PRO A 267 9.56 32.04 -5.01
CA PRO A 267 10.96 32.46 -5.04
C PRO A 267 11.75 31.89 -6.22
N GLU A 268 11.33 30.74 -6.75
CA GLU A 268 11.93 30.06 -7.89
C GLU A 268 11.32 30.45 -9.25
N TYR A 269 10.44 31.46 -9.29
CA TYR A 269 9.81 31.88 -10.55
C TYR A 269 10.88 32.32 -11.57
N ALA A 270 10.90 31.67 -12.74
CA ALA A 270 12.03 31.75 -13.68
C ALA A 270 12.32 33.19 -14.17
N GLY A 271 11.30 34.02 -14.33
CA GLY A 271 11.43 35.42 -14.75
C GLY A 271 11.60 36.42 -13.60
N LEU A 272 11.78 35.95 -12.35
CA LEU A 272 11.70 36.84 -11.17
C LEU A 272 12.80 37.91 -11.16
N ALA A 273 14.03 37.55 -11.53
CA ALA A 273 15.16 38.48 -11.53
C ALA A 273 14.94 39.62 -12.53
N ASP A 274 14.47 39.31 -13.74
CA ASP A 274 14.17 40.29 -14.78
C ASP A 274 12.95 41.15 -14.39
N LEU A 275 11.96 40.54 -13.72
CA LEU A 275 10.75 41.25 -13.27
C LEU A 275 11.06 42.33 -12.22
N VAL A 276 12.04 42.11 -11.34
CA VAL A 276 12.39 43.06 -10.28
C VAL A 276 13.46 44.07 -10.69
N GLU A 277 14.03 43.95 -11.89
CA GLU A 277 15.07 44.86 -12.35
C GLU A 277 14.56 46.31 -12.45
N GLY A 278 15.26 47.23 -11.79
CA GLY A 278 14.97 48.67 -11.81
C GLY A 278 13.86 49.09 -10.84
N THR A 279 13.34 48.19 -10.00
CA THR A 279 12.27 48.51 -9.02
C THR A 279 12.80 49.04 -7.69
N GLY A 280 14.10 48.89 -7.41
CA GLY A 280 14.71 49.20 -6.12
C GLY A 280 14.40 48.16 -5.03
N ARG A 281 13.86 46.98 -5.41
CA ARG A 281 13.51 45.86 -4.52
C ARG A 281 14.38 44.62 -4.74
N GLU A 282 15.37 44.70 -5.63
CA GLU A 282 16.21 43.60 -6.08
C GLU A 282 16.94 42.91 -4.92
N GLU A 283 17.51 43.69 -4.00
CA GLU A 283 18.25 43.17 -2.86
C GLU A 283 17.34 42.42 -1.88
N ALA A 284 16.19 42.99 -1.54
CA ALA A 284 15.23 42.38 -0.64
C ALA A 284 14.62 41.08 -1.22
N VAL A 285 14.32 41.06 -2.52
CA VAL A 285 13.84 39.85 -3.20
C VAL A 285 14.93 38.78 -3.23
N ARG A 286 16.18 39.15 -3.55
CA ARG A 286 17.31 38.21 -3.53
C ARG A 286 17.55 37.62 -2.14
N GLU A 287 17.45 38.41 -1.08
CA GLU A 287 17.58 37.90 0.30
C GLU A 287 16.50 36.86 0.63
N LEU A 288 15.25 37.11 0.23
CA LEU A 288 14.15 36.15 0.41
C LEU A 288 14.39 34.88 -0.40
N VAL A 289 14.82 34.99 -1.66
CA VAL A 289 15.14 33.82 -2.50
C VAL A 289 16.26 32.98 -1.87
N GLU A 290 17.33 33.60 -1.38
CA GLU A 290 18.42 32.89 -0.71
C GLU A 290 18.02 32.30 0.65
N ALA A 291 17.07 32.92 1.36
CA ALA A 291 16.50 32.35 2.57
C ALA A 291 15.61 31.13 2.25
N ALA A 292 14.76 31.23 1.23
CA ALA A 292 13.87 30.16 0.79
C ALA A 292 14.63 28.91 0.32
N LYS A 293 15.82 29.07 -0.28
CA LYS A 293 16.69 27.93 -0.66
C LYS A 293 17.17 27.08 0.52
N LYS A 294 17.12 27.61 1.75
CA LYS A 294 17.61 26.92 2.96
C LYS A 294 16.54 26.07 3.65
N VAL A 295 15.29 26.17 3.19
CA VAL A 295 14.13 25.46 3.75
C VAL A 295 13.47 24.69 2.62
N SER A 296 13.12 23.42 2.82
CA SER A 296 12.55 22.62 1.74
C SER A 296 11.19 23.21 1.28
N ALA A 297 10.87 23.01 0.00
CA ALA A 297 9.59 23.44 -0.56
C ALA A 297 8.38 22.84 0.18
N LEU A 298 8.51 21.61 0.70
CA LEU A 298 7.46 20.94 1.46
C LEU A 298 7.25 21.61 2.82
N GLU A 299 8.32 21.88 3.56
CA GLU A 299 8.26 22.59 4.85
C GLU A 299 7.67 24.00 4.68
N ARG A 300 8.02 24.70 3.60
CA ARG A 300 7.43 26.01 3.27
C ARG A 300 5.93 25.93 2.97
N ALA A 301 5.47 24.84 2.34
CA ALA A 301 4.07 24.66 1.96
C ALA A 301 3.16 24.16 3.11
N GLN A 302 3.73 23.56 4.16
CA GLN A 302 2.98 22.96 5.27
C GLN A 302 2.27 23.96 6.20
N GLY A 303 2.53 25.27 6.06
CA GLY A 303 1.72 26.33 6.69
C GLY A 303 2.00 26.62 8.17
N ASP A 304 2.81 25.81 8.85
CA ASP A 304 3.18 26.01 10.26
C ASP A 304 4.29 27.06 10.46
N HIS A 305 4.91 27.53 9.38
CA HIS A 305 5.95 28.56 9.40
C HIS A 305 5.36 29.96 9.22
N GLU A 306 5.98 30.94 9.88
CA GLU A 306 5.68 32.34 9.62
C GLU A 306 5.95 32.66 8.15
N LYS A 307 4.94 33.17 7.44
CA LYS A 307 5.03 33.48 6.01
C LYS A 307 5.81 34.77 5.79
N HIS A 308 6.82 34.75 4.93
CA HIS A 308 7.60 35.92 4.56
C HIS A 308 7.34 36.28 3.11
N GLY A 309 7.15 37.57 2.84
CA GLY A 309 7.07 38.08 1.49
C GLY A 309 7.63 39.47 1.33
N VAL A 310 7.97 39.78 0.08
CA VAL A 310 8.54 41.06 -0.36
C VAL A 310 7.74 41.57 -1.55
N PHE A 311 7.31 42.83 -1.47
CA PHE A 311 6.70 43.52 -2.61
C PHE A 311 7.76 43.77 -3.68
N THR A 312 7.46 43.37 -4.92
CA THR A 312 8.41 43.44 -6.04
C THR A 312 8.59 44.84 -6.62
N GLY A 313 7.66 45.76 -6.32
CA GLY A 313 7.56 47.04 -7.02
C GLY A 313 6.80 46.97 -8.34
N ARG A 314 6.28 45.79 -8.71
CA ARG A 314 5.52 45.55 -9.95
C ARG A 314 4.04 45.32 -9.67
N TYR A 315 3.24 45.47 -10.71
CA TYR A 315 1.81 45.24 -10.70
C TYR A 315 1.41 44.38 -11.91
N VAL A 316 0.31 43.66 -11.77
CA VAL A 316 -0.39 43.01 -12.88
C VAL A 316 -1.81 43.56 -13.00
N LEU A 317 -2.43 43.44 -14.16
CA LEU A 317 -3.85 43.75 -14.35
C LEU A 317 -4.70 42.52 -14.10
N ASN A 318 -5.71 42.68 -13.26
CA ASN A 318 -6.72 41.65 -13.08
C ASN A 318 -7.67 41.63 -14.29
N PRO A 319 -7.81 40.49 -14.99
CA PRO A 319 -8.52 40.44 -16.26
C PRO A 319 -10.03 40.68 -16.17
N VAL A 320 -10.64 40.51 -14.99
CA VAL A 320 -12.10 40.65 -14.85
C VAL A 320 -12.55 42.07 -14.48
N ASN A 321 -11.66 42.91 -13.95
CA ASN A 321 -12.00 44.28 -13.54
C ASN A 321 -10.99 45.35 -14.01
N GLY A 322 -9.84 44.96 -14.56
CA GLY A 322 -8.80 45.87 -15.06
C GLY A 322 -8.01 46.60 -13.97
N GLU A 323 -8.17 46.25 -12.69
CA GLU A 323 -7.45 46.91 -11.60
C GLU A 323 -6.00 46.43 -11.49
N GLN A 324 -5.10 47.32 -11.09
CA GLN A 324 -3.71 46.98 -10.80
C GLN A 324 -3.61 46.24 -9.47
N VAL A 325 -3.03 45.05 -9.52
CA VAL A 325 -2.81 44.15 -8.38
C VAL A 325 -1.31 44.09 -8.08
N PRO A 326 -0.86 44.43 -6.85
CA PRO A 326 0.56 44.42 -6.51
C PRO A 326 1.14 43.00 -6.55
N VAL A 327 2.31 42.86 -7.15
CA VAL A 327 3.04 41.58 -7.24
C VAL A 327 3.99 41.45 -6.07
N TRP A 328 3.87 40.34 -5.34
CA TRP A 328 4.69 39.93 -4.22
C TRP A 328 5.46 38.66 -4.56
N VAL A 329 6.58 38.45 -3.89
CA VAL A 329 7.23 37.14 -3.80
C VAL A 329 7.07 36.65 -2.38
N ALA A 330 6.65 35.40 -2.19
CA ALA A 330 6.49 34.84 -0.85
C ALA A 330 7.01 33.39 -0.75
N ASP A 331 7.56 33.05 0.40
CA ASP A 331 8.18 31.75 0.67
C ASP A 331 7.20 30.57 0.68
N TYR A 332 5.93 30.77 1.06
CA TYR A 332 4.93 29.70 1.12
C TYR A 332 4.38 29.25 -0.25
N ILE A 333 4.73 29.95 -1.35
CA ILE A 333 4.40 29.54 -2.72
C ILE A 333 5.56 28.74 -3.31
N VAL A 334 5.23 27.67 -4.02
CA VAL A 334 6.20 26.72 -4.57
C VAL A 334 6.04 26.63 -6.08
N ALA A 335 7.13 26.82 -6.83
CA ALA A 335 7.12 26.73 -8.30
C ALA A 335 6.74 25.35 -8.83
N ASP A 336 7.00 24.30 -8.04
CA ASP A 336 6.66 22.91 -8.37
C ASP A 336 5.15 22.62 -8.31
N TYR A 337 4.28 23.60 -8.01
CA TYR A 337 2.80 23.47 -8.02
C TYR A 337 2.09 24.57 -8.81
N GLY A 338 1.28 24.17 -9.81
CA GLY A 338 0.65 25.08 -10.76
C GLY A 338 1.68 25.73 -11.68
N THR A 339 1.55 27.04 -11.90
CA THR A 339 2.43 27.84 -12.75
C THR A 339 3.59 28.49 -11.98
N GLY A 340 3.69 28.26 -10.67
CA GLY A 340 4.59 29.00 -9.78
C GLY A 340 4.15 30.44 -9.49
N ALA A 341 2.91 30.78 -9.86
CA ALA A 341 2.25 32.05 -9.58
C ALA A 341 0.82 31.78 -9.08
N VAL A 342 0.34 32.60 -8.13
CA VAL A 342 -0.99 32.46 -7.52
C VAL A 342 -1.65 33.82 -7.39
N MET A 343 -2.94 33.90 -7.73
CA MET A 343 -3.79 35.03 -7.37
C MET A 343 -4.16 34.90 -5.88
N ALA A 344 -3.99 35.94 -5.08
CA ALA A 344 -4.35 35.89 -3.68
C ALA A 344 -5.71 36.54 -3.44
N VAL A 345 -6.63 35.81 -2.79
CA VAL A 345 -8.00 36.26 -2.49
C VAL A 345 -8.27 36.12 -0.98
N PRO A 346 -7.84 37.11 -0.18
CA PRO A 346 -7.89 37.03 1.29
C PRO A 346 -9.26 36.74 1.89
N CYS A 347 -10.34 37.21 1.28
CA CYS A 347 -11.68 36.97 1.83
C CYS A 347 -12.12 35.50 1.74
N GLY A 348 -11.48 34.69 0.88
CA GLY A 348 -11.87 33.31 0.57
C GLY A 348 -10.78 32.25 0.78
N ASP A 349 -9.54 32.64 1.10
CA ASP A 349 -8.44 31.71 1.41
C ASP A 349 -7.72 32.15 2.70
N GLN A 350 -7.62 31.22 3.65
CA GLN A 350 -7.05 31.49 4.98
C GLN A 350 -5.57 31.85 4.91
N ARG A 351 -4.80 31.28 3.98
CA ARG A 351 -3.38 31.58 3.87
C ARG A 351 -3.16 32.99 3.33
N ASP A 352 -3.97 33.39 2.35
CA ASP A 352 -3.98 34.73 1.79
C ASP A 352 -4.47 35.76 2.81
N PHE A 353 -5.45 35.41 3.64
CA PHE A 353 -5.96 36.26 4.72
C PHE A 353 -4.88 36.60 5.76
N GLU A 354 -4.17 35.60 6.25
CA GLU A 354 -3.08 35.80 7.22
C GLU A 354 -1.95 36.63 6.62
N PHE A 355 -1.60 36.40 5.36
CA PHE A 355 -0.61 37.19 4.65
C PHE A 355 -1.08 38.64 4.48
N ALA A 356 -2.34 38.86 4.10
CA ALA A 356 -2.92 40.18 3.96
C ALA A 356 -2.93 40.96 5.28
N ARG A 357 -3.32 40.30 6.38
CA ARG A 357 -3.28 40.92 7.71
C ARG A 357 -1.87 41.27 8.15
N LYS A 358 -0.87 40.43 7.87
CA LYS A 358 0.53 40.68 8.22
C LYS A 358 1.11 41.88 7.47
N TYR A 359 0.76 42.04 6.20
CA TYR A 359 1.33 43.06 5.30
C TYR A 359 0.41 44.24 5.01
N ASP A 360 -0.71 44.36 5.74
CA ASP A 360 -1.71 45.43 5.59
C ASP A 360 -2.24 45.55 4.15
N LEU A 361 -2.58 44.40 3.55
CA LEU A 361 -3.13 44.30 2.20
C LEU A 361 -4.66 44.25 2.22
N PRO A 362 -5.34 44.71 1.15
CA PRO A 362 -6.80 44.74 1.11
C PRO A 362 -7.45 43.36 1.26
N ILE A 363 -8.57 43.31 1.96
CA ILE A 363 -9.41 42.11 2.14
C ILE A 363 -10.80 42.47 1.63
N ILE A 364 -11.07 42.11 0.38
CA ILE A 364 -12.23 42.57 -0.38
C ILE A 364 -13.33 41.50 -0.28
N PRO A 365 -14.45 41.73 0.43
CA PRO A 365 -15.52 40.75 0.52
C PRO A 365 -16.26 40.66 -0.83
N ILE A 366 -16.16 39.50 -1.49
CA ILE A 366 -16.78 39.28 -2.81
C ILE A 366 -17.82 38.17 -2.84
N ILE A 367 -17.87 37.30 -1.83
CA ILE A 367 -18.91 36.28 -1.66
C ILE A 367 -19.28 36.31 -0.20
N LEU A 368 -20.57 36.56 0.06
CA LEU A 368 -21.11 36.64 1.41
C LEU A 368 -22.30 35.71 1.56
N PRO A 369 -22.45 35.03 2.71
CA PRO A 369 -23.71 34.38 3.04
C PRO A 369 -24.78 35.46 3.33
N GLU A 370 -26.05 35.12 3.13
CA GLU A 370 -27.12 36.12 3.20
C GLU A 370 -27.34 36.70 4.61
N ASP A 371 -26.87 35.99 5.65
CA ASP A 371 -26.93 36.40 7.04
C ASP A 371 -25.73 37.25 7.49
N ASP A 372 -24.74 37.48 6.62
CA ASP A 372 -23.62 38.37 6.89
C ASP A 372 -24.11 39.84 7.01
N PRO A 373 -23.68 40.60 8.03
CA PRO A 373 -24.07 41.99 8.21
C PRO A 373 -23.74 42.94 7.03
N LEU A 374 -22.73 42.62 6.23
CA LEU A 374 -22.35 43.36 5.02
C LEU A 374 -23.20 42.98 3.82
N TYR A 375 -23.83 41.80 3.79
CA TYR A 375 -24.58 41.35 2.61
C TYR A 375 -25.72 42.31 2.22
N PRO A 376 -26.61 42.77 3.13
CA PRO A 376 -27.66 43.72 2.77
C PRO A 376 -27.14 45.05 2.21
N GLN A 377 -25.90 45.40 2.53
CA GLN A 377 -25.25 46.65 2.11
C GLN A 377 -24.59 46.50 0.74
N LEU A 378 -24.13 45.29 0.39
CA LEU A 378 -23.30 45.03 -0.79
C LEU A 378 -23.99 44.21 -1.89
N LYS A 379 -25.14 43.60 -1.61
CA LYS A 379 -25.84 42.67 -2.54
C LYS A 379 -26.11 43.22 -3.94
N ASP A 380 -26.29 44.54 -4.07
CA ASP A 380 -26.57 45.22 -5.34
C ASP A 380 -25.34 46.00 -5.86
N GLU A 381 -24.25 46.03 -5.09
CA GLU A 381 -23.02 46.74 -5.44
C GLU A 381 -22.22 45.94 -6.46
N ARG A 382 -21.82 46.61 -7.54
CA ARG A 382 -21.04 46.00 -8.63
C ARG A 382 -19.56 46.35 -8.56
N GLY A 383 -19.20 47.50 -7.99
CA GLY A 383 -17.82 47.89 -7.77
C GLY A 383 -17.32 47.50 -6.39
N ARG A 384 -15.99 47.50 -6.22
CA ARG A 384 -15.32 47.33 -4.92
C ARG A 384 -15.47 48.62 -4.09
N VAL A 385 -16.54 48.72 -3.31
CA VAL A 385 -16.82 49.85 -2.38
C VAL A 385 -16.33 49.58 -0.96
N VAL A 386 -16.21 48.31 -0.56
CA VAL A 386 -15.59 47.84 0.68
C VAL A 386 -14.38 47.00 0.33
N THR A 387 -13.22 47.42 0.82
CA THR A 387 -11.91 46.79 0.53
C THR A 387 -11.18 46.30 1.78
N GLU A 388 -11.77 46.49 2.95
CA GLU A 388 -11.26 46.08 4.24
C GLU A 388 -12.39 45.52 5.11
N VAL A 389 -12.07 44.53 5.93
CA VAL A 389 -13.01 43.89 6.87
C VAL A 389 -12.32 43.63 8.20
N ASP A 390 -13.12 43.54 9.26
CA ASP A 390 -12.66 43.20 10.61
C ASP A 390 -12.97 41.75 10.98
N TRP A 391 -12.79 40.82 10.03
CA TRP A 391 -13.01 39.40 10.27
C TRP A 391 -11.88 38.78 11.09
N GLU A 392 -12.19 37.73 11.87
CA GLU A 392 -11.18 36.96 12.60
C GLU A 392 -10.43 35.96 11.69
N SER A 393 -11.07 35.51 10.62
CA SER A 393 -10.55 34.51 9.67
C SER A 393 -11.17 34.70 8.28
N ALA A 394 -10.61 34.02 7.28
CA ALA A 394 -11.19 33.97 5.93
C ALA A 394 -12.51 33.20 5.93
N TYR A 395 -13.40 33.54 5.00
CA TYR A 395 -14.62 32.77 4.79
C TYR A 395 -14.32 31.60 3.85
N ALA A 396 -15.19 30.58 3.84
CA ALA A 396 -15.14 29.52 2.83
C ALA A 396 -15.46 30.05 1.41
N ALA A 397 -15.88 31.32 1.31
CA ALA A 397 -16.36 31.98 0.11
C ALA A 397 -17.52 31.20 -0.54
N GLU A 398 -18.45 30.69 0.26
CA GLU A 398 -19.72 30.12 -0.21
C GLU A 398 -20.84 31.12 0.08
N GLY A 399 -21.70 31.39 -0.89
CA GLY A 399 -22.73 32.42 -0.75
C GLY A 399 -23.09 33.10 -2.07
N VAL A 400 -23.40 34.39 -2.02
CA VAL A 400 -23.79 35.20 -3.19
C VAL A 400 -22.68 36.19 -3.51
N LEU A 401 -22.36 36.35 -4.80
CA LEU A 401 -21.37 37.30 -5.25
C LEU A 401 -21.85 38.73 -5.03
N VAL A 402 -20.99 39.54 -4.44
CA VAL A 402 -21.15 40.98 -4.25
C VAL A 402 -19.92 41.70 -4.82
N GLN A 403 -20.06 42.97 -5.19
CA GLN A 403 -18.93 43.78 -5.67
C GLN A 403 -18.15 43.16 -6.85
N SER A 404 -18.84 42.34 -7.66
CA SER A 404 -18.25 41.44 -8.65
C SER A 404 -18.68 41.78 -10.09
N GLY A 405 -18.84 43.07 -10.38
CA GLY A 405 -19.15 43.58 -11.72
C GLY A 405 -20.44 42.97 -12.30
N PRO A 406 -20.38 42.33 -13.49
CA PRO A 406 -21.55 41.70 -14.12
C PRO A 406 -22.00 40.41 -13.42
N PHE A 407 -21.19 39.85 -12.50
CA PHE A 407 -21.48 38.58 -11.81
C PHE A 407 -22.13 38.78 -10.43
N THR A 408 -22.27 40.03 -9.96
CA THR A 408 -23.00 40.33 -8.70
C THR A 408 -24.41 39.71 -8.72
N GLY A 409 -24.76 39.01 -7.64
CA GLY A 409 -26.03 38.31 -7.47
C GLY A 409 -26.02 36.84 -7.88
N LEU A 410 -24.95 36.34 -8.49
CA LEU A 410 -24.79 34.92 -8.76
C LEU A 410 -24.39 34.15 -7.49
N VAL A 411 -24.74 32.86 -7.44
CA VAL A 411 -24.28 31.97 -6.36
C VAL A 411 -22.82 31.60 -6.61
N GLY A 412 -21.97 31.84 -5.60
CA GLY A 412 -20.54 31.53 -5.58
C GLY A 412 -20.22 30.27 -4.77
N GLY A 413 -19.02 29.74 -4.98
CA GLY A 413 -18.57 28.45 -4.47
C GLY A 413 -17.90 27.60 -5.56
N LYS A 414 -17.32 26.46 -5.17
CA LYS A 414 -16.74 25.50 -6.12
C LYS A 414 -17.85 24.92 -7.02
N HIS A 415 -17.58 24.83 -8.33
CA HIS A 415 -18.54 24.35 -9.33
C HIS A 415 -19.88 25.12 -9.31
N SER A 416 -19.85 26.41 -8.95
CA SER A 416 -21.04 27.26 -8.86
C SER A 416 -21.35 27.94 -10.20
N PRO A 417 -22.59 28.45 -10.39
CA PRO A 417 -22.94 29.24 -11.57
C PRO A 417 -22.05 30.48 -11.76
N ALA A 418 -21.53 31.06 -10.68
CA ALA A 418 -20.61 32.18 -10.78
C ALA A 418 -19.23 31.77 -11.30
N GLU A 419 -18.70 30.62 -10.84
CA GLU A 419 -17.43 30.08 -11.35
C GLU A 419 -17.54 29.82 -12.86
N GLU A 420 -18.62 29.17 -13.28
CA GLU A 420 -18.88 28.89 -14.69
C GLU A 420 -18.96 30.18 -15.54
N ALA A 421 -19.69 31.19 -15.05
CA ALA A 421 -19.86 32.47 -15.73
C ALA A 421 -18.54 33.25 -15.84
N VAL A 422 -17.72 33.25 -14.79
CA VAL A 422 -16.41 33.95 -14.81
C VAL A 422 -15.43 33.24 -15.75
N VAL A 423 -15.38 31.91 -15.74
CA VAL A 423 -14.51 31.17 -16.68
C VAL A 423 -14.93 31.41 -18.13
N ALA A 424 -16.23 31.38 -18.44
CA ALA A 424 -16.72 31.69 -19.78
C ALA A 424 -16.35 33.12 -20.23
N PHE A 425 -16.41 34.09 -19.31
CA PHE A 425 -15.95 35.45 -19.58
C PHE A 425 -14.46 35.51 -19.88
N LEU A 426 -13.61 34.81 -19.12
CA LEU A 426 -12.17 34.75 -19.37
C LEU A 426 -11.85 34.17 -20.75
N GLU A 427 -12.55 33.10 -21.14
CA GLU A 427 -12.39 32.46 -22.45
C GLU A 427 -12.82 33.39 -23.61
N GLU A 428 -13.94 34.11 -23.46
CA GLU A 428 -14.39 35.10 -24.44
C GLU A 428 -13.38 36.24 -24.64
N HIS A 429 -12.64 36.58 -23.60
CA HIS A 429 -11.69 37.70 -23.59
C HIS A 429 -10.22 37.28 -23.81
N ASP A 430 -9.94 36.02 -24.16
CA ASP A 430 -8.57 35.48 -24.29
C ASP A 430 -7.71 35.74 -23.03
N ALA A 431 -8.34 35.68 -21.86
CA ALA A 431 -7.75 35.98 -20.57
C ALA A 431 -7.70 34.76 -19.63
N GLY A 432 -8.07 33.59 -20.13
CA GLY A 432 -8.01 32.34 -19.39
C GLY A 432 -8.74 31.19 -20.08
N THR A 433 -8.54 29.97 -19.58
CA THR A 433 -9.16 28.74 -20.11
C THR A 433 -9.48 27.77 -18.98
N ARG A 434 -10.59 27.03 -19.09
CA ARG A 434 -10.85 25.92 -18.17
C ARG A 434 -9.77 24.84 -18.32
N THR A 435 -9.24 24.36 -17.21
CA THR A 435 -8.19 23.33 -17.19
C THR A 435 -8.39 22.33 -16.06
N VAL A 436 -7.75 21.17 -16.20
CA VAL A 436 -7.63 20.16 -15.14
C VAL A 436 -6.16 20.03 -14.80
N GLU A 437 -5.83 20.26 -13.54
CA GLU A 437 -4.49 20.13 -13.01
C GLU A 437 -4.38 18.90 -12.10
N PHE A 438 -3.22 18.28 -12.08
CA PHE A 438 -2.90 17.18 -11.19
C PHE A 438 -1.75 17.56 -10.26
N ARG A 439 -1.86 17.10 -9.00
CA ARG A 439 -0.76 17.17 -8.04
C ARG A 439 0.36 16.19 -8.41
N LEU A 440 0.01 15.06 -9.02
CA LEU A 440 0.98 14.08 -9.52
C LEU A 440 2.02 14.77 -10.42
N ARG A 441 3.27 14.32 -10.29
CA ARG A 441 4.38 14.76 -11.12
C ARG A 441 4.92 13.59 -11.92
N ASP A 442 5.61 13.91 -13.01
CA ASP A 442 6.33 12.89 -13.75
C ASP A 442 7.38 12.23 -12.87
N TRP A 443 7.55 10.94 -13.08
CA TRP A 443 8.38 10.12 -12.23
C TRP A 443 9.86 10.25 -12.63
N LEU A 444 10.65 10.84 -11.73
CA LEU A 444 12.11 10.96 -11.88
C LEU A 444 12.80 9.61 -11.64
N ILE A 445 13.33 9.01 -12.70
CA ILE A 445 13.95 7.67 -12.67
C ILE A 445 15.47 7.67 -12.64
N SER A 446 16.15 8.75 -13.02
CA SER A 446 17.61 8.85 -12.96
C SER A 446 18.18 8.70 -11.55
N ARG A 447 19.21 7.87 -11.37
CA ARG A 447 20.02 7.78 -10.15
C ARG A 447 21.51 7.81 -10.51
N GLN A 448 22.27 8.65 -9.81
CA GLN A 448 23.73 8.82 -10.01
C GLN A 448 24.51 7.76 -9.23
N ARG A 449 24.14 6.50 -9.43
CA ARG A 449 24.60 5.35 -8.64
C ARG A 449 25.05 4.25 -9.58
N TYR A 450 25.88 3.34 -9.09
CA TYR A 450 26.35 2.22 -9.91
C TYR A 450 25.38 1.04 -9.86
N TRP A 451 24.88 0.70 -8.68
CA TRP A 451 24.06 -0.51 -8.49
C TRP A 451 22.58 -0.32 -8.87
N GLY A 452 22.32 -0.14 -10.16
CA GLY A 452 20.97 -0.03 -10.73
C GLY A 452 20.93 -0.46 -12.20
N ASN A 453 19.73 -0.55 -12.78
CA ASN A 453 19.58 -0.94 -14.19
C ASN A 453 20.05 0.22 -15.11
N PRO A 454 21.10 0.05 -15.95
CA PRO A 454 21.58 1.13 -16.82
C PRO A 454 20.49 1.68 -17.76
N ILE A 455 20.41 3.00 -17.89
CA ILE A 455 19.50 3.63 -18.87
C ILE A 455 20.06 3.37 -20.29
N PRO A 456 19.27 2.76 -21.20
CA PRO A 456 19.75 2.36 -22.53
C PRO A 456 19.75 3.54 -23.51
N ALA A 457 20.53 4.58 -23.20
CA ALA A 457 20.69 5.78 -24.03
C ALA A 457 22.17 6.11 -24.31
N VAL A 458 22.42 6.78 -25.44
CA VAL A 458 23.75 7.22 -25.89
C VAL A 458 23.72 8.70 -26.26
N HIS A 459 24.66 9.47 -25.70
CA HIS A 459 24.90 10.88 -25.98
C HIS A 459 25.90 11.01 -27.14
N CYS A 460 25.41 11.42 -28.30
CA CYS A 460 26.21 11.68 -29.50
C CYS A 460 26.34 13.19 -29.77
N PRO A 461 27.56 13.72 -30.00
CA PRO A 461 27.74 15.12 -30.38
C PRO A 461 27.05 15.54 -31.68
N HIS A 462 26.70 14.59 -32.55
CA HIS A 462 26.08 14.84 -33.85
C HIS A 462 24.58 14.53 -33.88
N CYS A 463 24.17 13.44 -33.22
CA CYS A 463 22.78 12.95 -33.27
C CYS A 463 21.95 13.35 -32.02
N GLY A 464 22.56 13.98 -31.03
CA GLY A 464 21.92 14.23 -29.74
C GLY A 464 21.83 12.96 -28.90
N VAL A 465 20.76 12.82 -28.12
CA VAL A 465 20.51 11.63 -27.31
C VAL A 465 19.74 10.61 -28.14
N VAL A 466 20.29 9.40 -28.28
CA VAL A 466 19.68 8.33 -29.07
C VAL A 466 19.52 7.06 -28.22
N PRO A 467 18.45 6.27 -28.41
CA PRO A 467 18.28 5.01 -27.71
C PRO A 467 19.30 3.97 -28.19
N VAL A 468 19.67 3.04 -27.30
CA VAL A 468 20.42 1.84 -27.66
C VAL A 468 19.49 0.90 -28.45
N PRO A 469 19.92 0.33 -29.59
CA PRO A 469 19.13 -0.65 -30.34
C PRO A 469 18.77 -1.89 -29.51
N GLU A 470 17.57 -2.45 -29.72
CA GLU A 470 17.08 -3.61 -28.96
C GLU A 470 18.01 -4.83 -29.04
N ASP A 471 18.64 -5.06 -30.20
CA ASP A 471 19.60 -6.16 -30.45
C ASP A 471 20.96 -5.98 -29.75
N GLN A 472 21.20 -4.81 -29.14
CA GLN A 472 22.38 -4.49 -28.35
C GLN A 472 22.11 -4.53 -26.84
N LEU A 473 20.89 -4.85 -26.42
CA LEU A 473 20.57 -5.06 -25.00
C LEU A 473 21.07 -6.43 -24.52
N PRO A 474 21.41 -6.57 -23.22
CA PRO A 474 21.47 -5.50 -22.22
C PRO A 474 22.72 -4.63 -22.31
N VAL A 475 22.58 -3.34 -21.97
CA VAL A 475 23.70 -2.53 -21.49
C VAL A 475 24.07 -3.05 -20.10
N ARG A 476 25.23 -3.72 -20.00
CA ARG A 476 25.68 -4.35 -18.75
C ARG A 476 26.47 -3.39 -17.86
N LEU A 477 26.29 -3.52 -16.54
CA LEU A 477 27.16 -2.87 -15.56
C LEU A 477 28.59 -3.45 -15.63
N PRO A 478 29.65 -2.62 -15.47
CA PRO A 478 31.03 -3.09 -15.41
C PRO A 478 31.32 -3.81 -14.09
N GLU A 479 31.84 -5.04 -14.15
CA GLU A 479 32.19 -5.82 -12.96
C GLU A 479 33.53 -5.40 -12.31
N ASP A 480 34.37 -4.67 -13.05
CA ASP A 480 35.71 -4.26 -12.67
C ASP A 480 35.79 -2.84 -12.06
N ILE A 481 34.65 -2.21 -11.78
CA ILE A 481 34.58 -0.85 -11.22
C ILE A 481 35.11 -0.78 -9.78
N ASP A 482 35.96 0.21 -9.48
CA ASP A 482 36.51 0.43 -8.13
C ASP A 482 35.72 1.49 -7.35
N LEU A 483 34.58 1.06 -6.79
CA LEU A 483 33.74 1.91 -5.94
C LEU A 483 34.47 2.38 -4.67
N ALA A 484 35.46 1.62 -4.17
CA ALA A 484 36.22 1.98 -2.98
C ALA A 484 37.19 3.13 -3.25
N ALA A 485 37.70 3.24 -4.49
CA ALA A 485 38.45 4.38 -4.98
C ALA A 485 37.58 5.59 -5.36
N GLY A 486 36.24 5.47 -5.26
CA GLY A 486 35.29 6.51 -5.65
C GLY A 486 35.03 6.58 -7.15
N GLU A 487 35.33 5.50 -7.89
CA GLU A 487 34.98 5.41 -9.32
C GLU A 487 33.45 5.37 -9.51
N THR A 488 32.99 5.98 -10.59
CA THR A 488 31.59 6.02 -10.99
C THR A 488 31.45 5.52 -12.43
N LEU A 489 30.23 5.22 -12.87
CA LEU A 489 29.96 4.91 -14.27
C LEU A 489 30.43 6.02 -15.23
N ALA A 490 30.39 7.28 -14.78
CA ALA A 490 30.85 8.43 -15.57
C ALA A 490 32.37 8.51 -15.73
N THR A 491 33.13 7.97 -14.78
CA THR A 491 34.60 7.97 -14.81
C THR A 491 35.17 6.66 -15.37
N HIS A 492 34.40 5.56 -15.36
CA HIS A 492 34.83 4.26 -15.84
C HIS A 492 34.91 4.21 -17.38
N ALA A 493 36.12 4.37 -17.92
CA ALA A 493 36.36 4.54 -19.35
C ALA A 493 35.87 3.37 -20.23
N GLY A 494 35.89 2.13 -19.69
CA GLY A 494 35.40 0.93 -20.39
C GLY A 494 33.88 0.84 -20.51
N PHE A 495 33.15 1.61 -19.69
CA PHE A 495 31.69 1.67 -19.74
C PHE A 495 31.22 2.90 -20.51
N VAL A 496 31.67 4.09 -20.11
CA VAL A 496 31.13 5.35 -20.64
C VAL A 496 31.43 5.57 -22.12
N ASN A 497 32.58 5.13 -22.62
CA ASN A 497 32.96 5.36 -24.01
C ASN A 497 32.35 4.30 -24.93
N THR A 498 31.63 4.74 -25.96
CA THR A 498 31.01 3.86 -26.96
C THR A 498 31.00 4.53 -28.34
N THR A 499 30.34 3.92 -29.31
CA THR A 499 30.04 4.54 -30.60
C THR A 499 28.55 4.83 -30.71
N CYS A 500 28.19 5.88 -31.44
CA CYS A 500 26.80 6.22 -31.71
C CYS A 500 26.18 5.14 -32.60
N PRO A 501 25.04 4.53 -32.20
CA PRO A 501 24.39 3.50 -33.00
C PRO A 501 23.78 4.05 -34.32
N VAL A 502 23.64 5.37 -34.45
CA VAL A 502 23.08 6.02 -35.66
C VAL A 502 24.18 6.40 -36.66
N CYS A 503 25.24 7.07 -36.23
CA CYS A 503 26.27 7.61 -37.13
C CYS A 503 27.66 6.97 -37.02
N GLY A 504 27.88 6.08 -36.04
CA GLY A 504 29.16 5.41 -35.80
C GLY A 504 30.25 6.29 -35.16
N ALA A 505 30.01 7.58 -34.96
CA ALA A 505 30.98 8.48 -34.33
C ALA A 505 31.20 8.14 -32.83
N PRO A 506 32.35 8.51 -32.25
CA PRO A 506 32.57 8.40 -30.81
C PRO A 506 31.46 9.09 -30.01
N ALA A 507 30.91 8.39 -29.03
CA ALA A 507 29.79 8.82 -28.21
C ALA A 507 29.97 8.37 -26.76
N LYS A 508 29.09 8.83 -25.87
CA LYS A 508 29.10 8.42 -24.46
C LYS A 508 27.80 7.72 -24.09
N ARG A 509 27.86 6.62 -23.36
CA ARG A 509 26.66 6.02 -22.75
C ARG A 509 26.07 6.97 -21.71
N GLU A 510 24.77 6.87 -21.48
CA GLU A 510 24.17 7.37 -20.25
C GLU A 510 24.81 6.66 -19.05
N THR A 511 25.07 7.43 -18.00
CA THR A 511 25.79 6.98 -16.79
C THR A 511 24.89 6.94 -15.57
N ASP A 512 23.71 7.54 -15.66
CA ASP A 512 22.64 7.31 -14.70
C ASP A 512 22.08 5.89 -14.85
N THR A 513 21.75 5.28 -13.72
CA THR A 513 20.92 4.06 -13.65
C THR A 513 19.48 4.40 -13.34
N MET A 514 18.55 3.52 -13.68
CA MET A 514 17.14 3.65 -13.31
C MET A 514 16.93 3.34 -11.82
N ASP A 515 15.99 4.06 -11.22
CA ASP A 515 15.51 3.83 -9.85
C ASP A 515 14.99 2.40 -9.66
N THR A 516 15.17 1.85 -8.46
CA THR A 516 14.80 0.46 -8.14
C THR A 516 13.31 0.18 -8.34
N PHE A 517 12.43 1.18 -8.17
CA PHE A 517 11.00 0.99 -8.41
C PHE A 517 10.68 0.64 -9.87
N THR A 518 11.55 0.97 -10.82
CA THR A 518 11.39 0.53 -12.22
C THR A 518 11.52 -0.99 -12.35
N CYS A 519 12.29 -1.65 -11.49
CA CYS A 519 12.43 -3.10 -11.48
C CYS A 519 11.23 -3.78 -10.81
N SER A 520 10.71 -3.21 -9.73
CA SER A 520 9.55 -3.75 -9.01
C SER A 520 8.19 -3.38 -9.60
N SER A 521 8.14 -2.54 -10.64
CA SER A 521 6.87 -2.17 -11.29
C SER A 521 6.30 -3.23 -12.25
N TRP A 522 7.00 -4.34 -12.52
CA TRP A 522 6.56 -5.36 -13.49
C TRP A 522 7.00 -6.81 -13.18
N TYR A 523 7.72 -7.05 -12.08
CA TYR A 523 8.26 -8.38 -11.70
C TYR A 523 7.18 -9.47 -11.60
N TYR A 524 5.97 -9.09 -11.19
CA TYR A 524 4.80 -9.97 -11.10
C TYR A 524 4.35 -10.51 -12.46
N MET A 525 4.67 -9.81 -13.56
CA MET A 525 4.46 -10.35 -14.91
C MET A 525 5.60 -11.28 -15.31
N ARG A 526 6.84 -10.96 -14.93
CA ARG A 526 8.01 -11.81 -15.25
C ARG A 526 7.91 -13.21 -14.63
N TYR A 527 7.34 -13.34 -13.43
CA TYR A 527 7.13 -14.65 -12.81
C TYR A 527 6.26 -15.61 -13.62
N THR A 528 5.42 -15.10 -14.52
CA THR A 528 4.56 -15.94 -15.39
C THR A 528 5.37 -16.68 -16.43
N ASP A 529 6.55 -16.17 -16.81
CA ASP A 529 7.46 -16.75 -17.80
C ASP A 529 8.92 -16.29 -17.59
N PRO A 530 9.58 -16.70 -16.49
CA PRO A 530 10.83 -16.09 -16.03
C PRO A 530 12.05 -16.53 -16.84
N HIS A 531 11.93 -17.59 -17.64
CA HIS A 531 13.01 -18.11 -18.49
C HIS A 531 12.92 -17.61 -19.95
N ASN A 532 11.99 -16.70 -20.26
CA ASN A 532 11.86 -16.18 -21.61
C ASN A 532 13.07 -15.30 -21.99
N GLU A 533 13.81 -15.72 -23.01
CA GLU A 533 14.99 -15.01 -23.54
C GLU A 533 14.66 -14.11 -24.74
N GLY A 534 13.45 -14.23 -25.31
CA GLY A 534 12.98 -13.50 -26.49
C GLY A 534 12.06 -12.32 -26.19
N ALA A 535 11.43 -12.29 -25.01
CA ALA A 535 10.51 -11.25 -24.54
C ALA A 535 10.59 -11.08 -23.01
N PRO A 536 10.09 -9.96 -22.43
CA PRO A 536 9.96 -9.82 -20.97
C PRO A 536 9.08 -10.92 -20.36
N PHE A 537 8.13 -11.44 -21.11
CA PHE A 537 7.29 -12.61 -20.84
C PHE A 537 6.50 -12.90 -22.13
N ASP A 538 6.02 -14.13 -22.31
CA ASP A 538 4.98 -14.41 -23.31
C ASP A 538 3.65 -13.78 -22.89
N PRO A 539 3.02 -12.89 -23.70
CA PRO A 539 1.70 -12.35 -23.44
C PRO A 539 0.63 -13.40 -23.13
N ALA A 540 0.67 -14.56 -23.78
CA ALA A 540 -0.31 -15.63 -23.53
C ALA A 540 -0.16 -16.21 -22.11
N CYS A 541 1.08 -16.41 -21.66
CA CYS A 541 1.37 -16.85 -20.30
C CYS A 541 0.97 -15.79 -19.27
N ALA A 542 1.29 -14.52 -19.53
CA ALA A 542 0.93 -13.42 -18.64
C ALA A 542 -0.59 -13.30 -18.49
N ASN A 543 -1.35 -13.26 -19.60
CA ASN A 543 -2.81 -13.12 -19.57
C ASN A 543 -3.53 -14.37 -19.02
N ALA A 544 -2.89 -15.55 -19.04
CA ALA A 544 -3.44 -16.75 -18.40
C ALA A 544 -3.35 -16.69 -16.86
N TRP A 545 -2.31 -16.06 -16.31
CA TRP A 545 -2.08 -15.98 -14.87
C TRP A 545 -2.58 -14.68 -14.22
N MET A 546 -2.42 -13.58 -14.93
CA MET A 546 -2.76 -12.24 -14.46
C MET A 546 -4.26 -11.94 -14.62
N PRO A 547 -4.80 -10.95 -13.88
CA PRO A 547 -4.16 -10.19 -12.80
C PRO A 547 -3.81 -11.08 -11.59
N VAL A 548 -2.92 -10.60 -10.71
CA VAL A 548 -2.65 -11.27 -9.42
C VAL A 548 -3.96 -11.33 -8.63
N ASP A 549 -4.35 -12.51 -8.15
CA ASP A 549 -5.61 -12.68 -7.42
C ASP A 549 -5.52 -12.14 -5.99
N GLN A 550 -4.40 -12.36 -5.31
CA GLN A 550 -4.14 -11.84 -3.97
C GLN A 550 -2.72 -11.30 -3.89
N TYR A 551 -2.60 -9.98 -3.73
CA TYR A 551 -1.34 -9.30 -3.50
C TYR A 551 -1.20 -8.91 -2.02
N ILE A 552 -0.05 -9.15 -1.41
CA ILE A 552 0.17 -8.97 0.03
C ILE A 552 1.46 -8.16 0.27
N GLY A 553 1.39 -7.10 1.07
CA GLY A 553 2.56 -6.30 1.38
C GLY A 553 2.30 -5.23 2.42
N GLY A 554 3.30 -4.40 2.68
CA GLY A 554 3.20 -3.32 3.67
C GLY A 554 2.47 -2.08 3.14
N ILE A 555 1.79 -1.36 4.05
CA ILE A 555 1.06 -0.12 3.72
C ILE A 555 2.00 1.03 3.30
N GLU A 556 3.28 0.96 3.65
CA GLU A 556 4.33 1.91 3.25
C GLU A 556 4.48 2.01 1.72
N HIS A 557 4.01 0.99 0.98
CA HIS A 557 4.04 0.94 -0.47
C HIS A 557 2.74 1.40 -1.15
N ALA A 558 1.77 1.93 -0.37
CA ALA A 558 0.44 2.34 -0.84
C ALA A 558 0.47 3.33 -2.02
N ILE A 559 1.44 4.25 -2.03
CA ILE A 559 1.62 5.24 -3.09
C ILE A 559 2.67 4.73 -4.08
N LEU A 560 3.97 4.81 -3.74
CA LEU A 560 5.14 4.39 -4.52
C LEU A 560 4.90 3.18 -5.45
N HIS A 561 5.18 1.98 -4.95
CA HIS A 561 5.23 0.74 -5.71
C HIS A 561 3.88 0.42 -6.36
N LEU A 562 2.77 0.60 -5.63
CA LEU A 562 1.45 0.28 -6.15
C LEU A 562 1.05 1.21 -7.30
N LEU A 563 1.27 2.52 -7.20
CA LEU A 563 0.98 3.46 -8.29
C LEU A 563 1.84 3.19 -9.52
N TYR A 564 3.14 2.93 -9.33
CA TYR A 564 4.03 2.61 -10.44
C TYR A 564 3.70 1.28 -11.11
N SER A 565 3.29 0.27 -10.35
CA SER A 565 2.83 -1.02 -10.89
C SER A 565 1.59 -0.85 -11.78
N ARG A 566 0.61 -0.05 -11.33
CA ARG A 566 -0.59 0.27 -12.10
C ARG A 566 -0.24 1.01 -13.39
N PHE A 567 0.65 1.99 -13.32
CA PHE A 567 1.14 2.71 -14.49
C PHE A 567 1.84 1.79 -15.50
N PHE A 568 2.79 0.96 -15.06
CA PHE A 568 3.49 0.01 -15.93
C PHE A 568 2.54 -0.98 -16.58
N THR A 569 1.53 -1.47 -15.84
CA THR A 569 0.49 -2.36 -16.36
C THR A 569 -0.27 -1.71 -17.51
N LYS A 570 -0.72 -0.46 -17.34
CA LYS A 570 -1.45 0.25 -18.38
C LYS A 570 -0.59 0.53 -19.62
N VAL A 571 0.68 0.90 -19.44
CA VAL A 571 1.57 1.12 -20.58
C VAL A 571 1.87 -0.19 -21.33
N LEU A 572 2.06 -1.32 -20.62
CA LEU A 572 2.30 -2.62 -21.25
C LEU A 572 1.04 -3.19 -21.92
N ARG A 573 -0.15 -2.95 -21.37
CA ARG A 573 -1.44 -3.16 -22.05
C ARG A 573 -1.49 -2.36 -23.35
N ASP A 574 -1.13 -1.09 -23.32
CA ASP A 574 -1.13 -0.22 -24.50
C ASP A 574 -0.03 -0.58 -25.52
N CYS A 575 0.97 -1.36 -25.11
CA CYS A 575 1.94 -2.01 -26.00
C CYS A 575 1.41 -3.33 -26.60
N GLY A 576 0.18 -3.73 -26.28
CA GLY A 576 -0.45 -4.97 -26.73
C GLY A 576 0.06 -6.23 -26.02
N MET A 577 0.72 -6.08 -24.87
CA MET A 577 1.27 -7.21 -24.12
C MET A 577 0.28 -7.82 -23.13
N LEU A 578 -0.74 -7.05 -22.72
CA LEU A 578 -1.71 -7.42 -21.69
C LEU A 578 -3.13 -7.07 -22.15
N ASP A 579 -4.13 -7.81 -21.67
CA ASP A 579 -5.56 -7.60 -21.98
C ASP A 579 -6.39 -7.14 -20.77
N PHE A 580 -5.72 -6.67 -19.71
CA PHE A 580 -6.32 -6.17 -18.47
C PHE A 580 -5.70 -4.83 -18.04
N ASP A 581 -6.42 -4.10 -17.17
CA ASP A 581 -6.10 -2.71 -16.83
C ASP A 581 -5.35 -2.54 -15.50
N GLU A 582 -5.50 -3.49 -14.57
CA GLU A 582 -4.99 -3.40 -13.21
C GLU A 582 -4.27 -4.70 -12.80
N PRO A 583 -3.08 -4.61 -12.17
CA PRO A 583 -2.25 -5.79 -11.92
C PRO A 583 -2.71 -6.64 -10.73
N PHE A 584 -3.46 -6.07 -9.78
CA PHE A 584 -3.80 -6.72 -8.51
C PHE A 584 -5.29 -6.65 -8.23
N THR A 585 -5.95 -7.81 -8.15
CA THR A 585 -7.40 -7.91 -7.90
C THR A 585 -7.72 -7.61 -6.43
N ASN A 586 -7.03 -8.29 -5.51
CA ASN A 586 -7.16 -8.07 -4.07
C ASN A 586 -5.83 -7.62 -3.48
N LEU A 587 -5.89 -6.69 -2.52
CA LEU A 587 -4.72 -6.16 -1.83
C LEU A 587 -4.89 -6.31 -0.32
N LEU A 588 -3.98 -7.04 0.31
CA LEU A 588 -3.84 -7.10 1.76
C LEU A 588 -2.63 -6.27 2.18
N CYS A 589 -2.89 -5.13 2.81
CA CYS A 589 -1.86 -4.33 3.45
C CYS A 589 -1.66 -4.82 4.89
N GLN A 590 -0.56 -5.53 5.16
CA GLN A 590 -0.28 -6.01 6.50
C GLN A 590 0.05 -4.87 7.46
N GLY A 591 -0.31 -5.05 8.73
CA GLY A 591 0.14 -4.18 9.81
C GLY A 591 1.58 -4.45 10.21
N MET A 592 2.24 -3.43 10.73
CA MET A 592 3.64 -3.52 11.14
C MET A 592 3.80 -4.43 12.36
N VAL A 593 4.92 -5.17 12.41
CA VAL A 593 5.32 -5.90 13.61
C VAL A 593 6.15 -4.95 14.48
N LEU A 594 5.67 -4.74 15.70
CA LEU A 594 6.28 -3.89 16.71
C LEU A 594 7.07 -4.76 17.70
N ASP A 595 8.15 -4.24 18.25
CA ASP A 595 8.87 -4.87 19.36
C ASP A 595 8.09 -4.76 20.68
N GLU A 596 8.67 -5.26 21.78
CA GLU A 596 8.04 -5.24 23.11
C GLU A 596 7.77 -3.83 23.66
N HIS A 597 8.37 -2.79 23.09
CA HIS A 597 8.19 -1.39 23.46
C HIS A 597 7.17 -0.66 22.58
N GLY A 598 6.63 -1.32 21.55
CA GLY A 598 5.71 -0.72 20.59
C GLY A 598 6.41 0.00 19.44
N ASP A 599 7.73 -0.17 19.29
CA ASP A 599 8.49 0.39 18.18
C ASP A 599 8.46 -0.54 16.97
N VAL A 600 8.28 0.01 15.76
CA VAL A 600 8.35 -0.78 14.52
C VAL A 600 9.71 -1.48 14.43
N MET A 601 9.69 -2.80 14.21
CA MET A 601 10.91 -3.59 14.03
C MET A 601 11.62 -3.18 12.74
N SER A 602 12.91 -2.82 12.86
CA SER A 602 13.74 -2.47 11.71
C SER A 602 15.22 -2.72 11.98
N LYS A 603 15.96 -3.11 10.94
CA LYS A 603 17.40 -3.37 11.05
C LYS A 603 18.19 -2.12 11.47
N SER A 604 17.73 -0.94 11.09
CA SER A 604 18.35 0.34 11.47
C SER A 604 18.24 0.62 12.97
N LYS A 605 17.10 0.29 13.60
CA LYS A 605 16.91 0.40 15.06
C LYS A 605 17.58 -0.72 15.85
N GLY A 606 17.94 -1.83 15.21
CA GLY A 606 18.58 -2.97 15.87
C GLY A 606 17.64 -3.76 16.79
N ASN A 607 16.33 -3.56 16.66
CA ASN A 607 15.27 -4.19 17.47
C ASN A 607 14.58 -5.36 16.75
N VAL A 608 15.21 -5.92 15.71
CA VAL A 608 14.64 -7.04 14.94
C VAL A 608 14.80 -8.36 15.70
N VAL A 609 13.75 -9.18 15.67
CA VAL A 609 13.79 -10.56 16.18
C VAL A 609 14.10 -11.52 15.04
N SER A 610 15.07 -12.40 15.27
CA SER A 610 15.49 -13.44 14.33
C SER A 610 14.49 -14.60 14.33
N PRO A 611 13.93 -14.99 13.17
CA PRO A 611 13.05 -16.15 13.11
C PRO A 611 13.80 -17.46 13.36
N GLU A 612 15.08 -17.55 13.00
CA GLU A 612 15.88 -18.76 13.22
C GLU A 612 15.98 -19.09 14.72
N GLU A 613 16.13 -18.08 15.58
CA GLU A 613 16.15 -18.26 17.04
C GLU A 613 14.81 -18.81 17.55
N MET A 614 13.70 -18.31 17.02
CA MET A 614 12.35 -18.77 17.38
C MET A 614 12.09 -20.20 16.89
N ILE A 615 12.54 -20.52 15.68
CA ILE A 615 12.47 -21.85 15.07
C ILE A 615 13.30 -22.87 15.87
N GLN A 616 14.48 -22.48 16.37
CA GLN A 616 15.29 -23.34 17.23
C GLN A 616 14.61 -23.68 18.56
N GLY A 617 13.79 -22.78 19.09
CA GLY A 617 13.05 -23.03 20.33
C GLY A 617 11.76 -23.84 20.14
N TYR A 618 11.00 -23.58 19.07
CA TYR A 618 9.61 -24.04 18.94
C TYR A 618 9.25 -24.71 17.60
N GLY A 619 10.13 -24.65 16.59
CA GLY A 619 9.83 -25.06 15.22
C GLY A 619 9.12 -23.98 14.39
N ALA A 620 9.24 -24.10 13.07
CA ALA A 620 8.61 -23.21 12.09
C ALA A 620 7.09 -23.18 12.22
N ASP A 621 6.43 -24.31 12.48
CA ASP A 621 4.96 -24.35 12.55
C ASP A 621 4.40 -23.55 13.74
N ALA A 622 5.08 -23.60 14.89
CA ALA A 622 4.68 -22.80 16.04
C ALA A 622 4.87 -21.29 15.79
N VAL A 623 5.96 -20.92 15.11
CA VAL A 623 6.24 -19.53 14.70
C VAL A 623 5.15 -19.01 13.76
N ARG A 624 4.82 -19.78 12.73
CA ARG A 624 3.75 -19.44 11.78
C ARG A 624 2.40 -19.31 12.47
N ALA A 625 2.03 -20.31 13.27
CA ALA A 625 0.77 -20.30 14.01
C ALA A 625 0.66 -19.10 14.96
N ALA A 626 1.76 -18.72 15.62
CA ALA A 626 1.77 -17.54 16.50
C ALA A 626 1.55 -16.26 15.71
N MET A 627 2.16 -16.12 14.54
CA MET A 627 1.95 -14.97 13.66
C MET A 627 0.54 -14.85 13.11
N LEU A 628 -0.09 -15.98 12.78
CA LEU A 628 -1.47 -16.01 12.34
C LEU A 628 -2.43 -15.68 13.49
N PHE A 629 -2.13 -16.10 14.72
CA PHE A 629 -3.03 -15.96 15.87
C PHE A 629 -2.95 -14.59 16.58
N MET A 630 -1.81 -13.90 16.48
CA MET A 630 -1.53 -12.66 17.23
C MET A 630 -2.53 -11.52 16.95
N GLY A 631 -3.21 -11.54 15.81
CA GLY A 631 -4.29 -10.61 15.49
C GLY A 631 -4.59 -10.56 13.99
N PRO A 632 -5.58 -9.75 13.56
CA PRO A 632 -5.88 -9.54 12.15
C PRO A 632 -4.65 -9.09 11.36
N PRO A 633 -4.48 -9.51 10.09
CA PRO A 633 -3.27 -9.21 9.32
C PRO A 633 -3.08 -7.72 9.05
N ASP A 634 -4.14 -6.92 8.94
CA ASP A 634 -4.13 -5.49 8.64
C ASP A 634 -3.85 -4.59 9.86
N LYS A 635 -3.70 -5.18 11.05
CA LYS A 635 -3.42 -4.47 12.31
C LYS A 635 -1.97 -4.66 12.74
N GLU A 636 -1.42 -3.61 13.35
CA GLU A 636 -0.12 -3.68 14.02
C GLU A 636 -0.11 -4.80 15.05
N LYS A 637 1.04 -5.44 15.20
CA LYS A 637 1.21 -6.58 16.10
C LYS A 637 2.34 -6.30 17.06
N LEU A 638 2.01 -6.25 18.34
CA LEU A 638 3.00 -6.21 19.40
C LEU A 638 3.62 -7.61 19.53
N TRP A 639 4.90 -7.73 19.21
CA TRP A 639 5.61 -8.99 19.32
C TRP A 639 5.59 -9.50 20.77
N ASN A 640 5.25 -10.78 20.94
CA ASN A 640 5.22 -11.45 22.22
C ASN A 640 5.63 -12.91 22.07
N GLU A 641 6.78 -13.26 22.65
CA GLU A 641 7.32 -14.62 22.62
C GLU A 641 6.45 -15.63 23.39
N ASP A 642 5.69 -15.22 24.40
CA ASP A 642 4.77 -16.11 25.13
C ASP A 642 3.71 -16.73 24.20
N GLY A 643 3.37 -16.02 23.12
CA GLY A 643 2.47 -16.51 22.07
C GLY A 643 2.99 -17.79 21.40
N LEU A 644 4.32 -17.92 21.23
CA LEU A 644 4.96 -19.11 20.64
C LEU A 644 4.77 -20.34 21.52
N ALA A 645 5.02 -20.21 22.82
CA ALA A 645 4.83 -21.29 23.77
C ALA A 645 3.36 -21.75 23.82
N GLY A 646 2.42 -20.81 23.69
CA GLY A 646 0.99 -21.10 23.58
C GLY A 646 0.67 -21.95 22.34
N MET A 647 1.18 -21.56 21.18
CA MET A 647 0.94 -22.28 19.92
C MET A 647 1.63 -23.64 19.88
N TYR A 648 2.86 -23.75 20.40
CA TYR A 648 3.53 -25.04 20.52
C TYR A 648 2.73 -26.03 21.40
N LYS A 649 2.20 -25.56 22.53
CA LYS A 649 1.33 -26.38 23.40
C LYS A 649 0.04 -26.78 22.70
N PHE A 650 -0.56 -25.88 21.93
CA PHE A 650 -1.74 -26.19 21.13
C PHE A 650 -1.45 -27.27 20.07
N LEU A 651 -0.39 -27.12 19.26
CA LEU A 651 0.01 -28.10 18.25
C LEU A 651 0.34 -29.47 18.88
N SER A 652 1.02 -29.48 20.03
CA SER A 652 1.32 -30.72 20.79
C SER A 652 0.07 -31.39 21.36
N ARG A 653 -0.95 -30.60 21.70
CA ARG A 653 -2.27 -31.09 22.16
C ARG A 653 -3.03 -31.71 20.98
N ALA A 654 -3.15 -30.98 19.87
CA ALA A 654 -3.81 -31.46 18.66
C ALA A 654 -3.14 -32.72 18.11
N TRP A 655 -1.81 -32.78 18.16
CA TRP A 655 -1.02 -33.96 17.76
C TRP A 655 -1.47 -35.23 18.50
N ARG A 656 -1.56 -35.15 19.84
CA ARG A 656 -2.06 -36.25 20.67
C ARG A 656 -3.51 -36.61 20.34
N GLN A 657 -4.36 -35.62 20.10
CA GLN A 657 -5.77 -35.85 19.75
C GLN A 657 -5.90 -36.66 18.47
N VAL A 658 -5.10 -36.34 17.43
CA VAL A 658 -5.12 -37.09 16.15
C VAL A 658 -4.72 -38.55 16.38
N PHE A 659 -3.64 -38.83 17.12
CA PHE A 659 -3.25 -40.20 17.44
C PHE A 659 -4.28 -40.94 18.30
N ASP A 660 -4.97 -40.28 19.23
CA ASP A 660 -6.01 -40.90 20.06
C ASP A 660 -7.27 -41.25 19.26
N LEU A 661 -7.69 -40.37 18.35
CA LEU A 661 -8.80 -40.62 17.43
C LEU A 661 -8.55 -41.87 16.57
N VAL A 662 -7.32 -42.06 16.07
CA VAL A 662 -6.98 -43.26 15.28
C VAL A 662 -6.56 -44.46 16.13
N GLY A 663 -6.75 -44.41 17.46
CA GLY A 663 -6.50 -45.52 18.38
C GLY A 663 -5.02 -45.84 18.64
N GLN A 664 -4.11 -44.89 18.40
CA GLN A 664 -2.66 -45.04 18.47
C GLN A 664 -2.00 -44.24 19.62
N ALA A 665 -2.80 -43.58 20.47
CA ALA A 665 -2.28 -42.82 21.61
C ALA A 665 -1.64 -43.71 22.68
N GLY A 666 -2.15 -44.92 22.93
CA GLY A 666 -1.67 -45.79 24.01
C GLY A 666 -1.92 -45.16 25.39
N ASP A 667 -0.89 -45.16 26.25
CA ASP A 667 -0.97 -44.60 27.61
C ASP A 667 -1.17 -43.06 27.64
N ASP A 668 -0.93 -42.37 26.52
CA ASP A 668 -1.12 -40.92 26.37
C ASP A 668 -2.56 -40.54 25.95
N THR A 669 -3.51 -41.48 26.02
CA THR A 669 -4.93 -41.21 25.71
C THR A 669 -5.50 -40.09 26.58
N TYR A 670 -6.41 -39.30 26.01
CA TYR A 670 -7.17 -38.27 26.71
C TYR A 670 -8.28 -38.86 27.58
N TYR A 671 -8.66 -40.13 27.40
CA TYR A 671 -9.76 -40.73 28.14
C TYR A 671 -9.53 -40.63 29.66
N GLN A 672 -10.52 -40.11 30.37
CA GLN A 672 -10.47 -39.97 31.83
C GLN A 672 -11.42 -40.98 32.46
N ASP A 673 -10.85 -41.92 33.22
CA ASP A 673 -11.63 -42.94 33.91
C ASP A 673 -12.52 -42.33 34.99
N GLY A 674 -13.83 -42.59 34.90
CA GLY A 674 -14.86 -41.97 35.73
C GLY A 674 -16.28 -42.35 35.29
N VAL A 675 -17.26 -42.17 36.17
CA VAL A 675 -18.67 -42.44 35.84
C VAL A 675 -19.23 -41.26 35.04
N VAL A 676 -19.17 -41.36 33.72
CA VAL A 676 -19.84 -40.45 32.77
C VAL A 676 -21.15 -41.10 32.32
N SER A 677 -22.25 -40.36 32.31
CA SER A 677 -23.55 -40.89 31.84
C SER A 677 -23.57 -41.10 30.33
N GLU A 678 -24.49 -41.94 29.84
CA GLU A 678 -24.70 -42.15 28.40
C GLU A 678 -25.11 -40.85 27.69
N ALA A 679 -25.95 -40.03 28.34
CA ALA A 679 -26.36 -38.73 27.81
C ALA A 679 -25.16 -37.78 27.60
N GLU A 680 -24.23 -37.71 28.57
CA GLU A 680 -23.02 -36.88 28.45
C GLU A 680 -22.07 -37.35 27.34
N ARG A 681 -22.01 -38.66 27.07
CA ARG A 681 -21.23 -39.21 25.93
C ARG A 681 -21.87 -38.83 24.59
N THR A 682 -23.18 -39.00 24.48
CA THR A 682 -23.94 -38.64 23.28
C THR A 682 -23.83 -37.14 22.99
N GLU A 683 -23.99 -36.29 24.00
CA GLU A 683 -23.85 -34.84 23.85
C GLU A 683 -22.45 -34.42 23.39
N ALA A 684 -21.41 -35.06 23.92
CA ALA A 684 -20.03 -34.78 23.52
C ALA A 684 -19.76 -35.20 22.06
N PHE A 685 -20.29 -36.34 21.64
CA PHE A 685 -20.23 -36.80 20.25
C PHE A 685 -20.99 -35.86 19.30
N GLU A 686 -22.25 -35.54 19.60
CA GLU A 686 -23.08 -34.63 18.78
C GLU A 686 -22.45 -33.24 18.67
N THR A 687 -21.87 -32.74 19.77
CA THR A 687 -21.11 -31.49 19.77
C THR A 687 -19.90 -31.58 18.85
N ALA A 688 -19.11 -32.65 18.93
CA ALA A 688 -17.94 -32.82 18.06
C ALA A 688 -18.34 -32.89 16.56
N VAL A 689 -19.43 -33.59 16.23
CA VAL A 689 -19.99 -33.65 14.86
C VAL A 689 -20.39 -32.26 14.37
N ARG A 690 -21.12 -31.49 15.19
CA ARG A 690 -21.54 -30.13 14.84
C ARG A 690 -20.34 -29.22 14.61
N GLU A 691 -19.40 -29.20 15.56
CA GLU A 691 -18.22 -28.35 15.47
C GLU A 691 -17.35 -28.70 14.26
N ARG A 692 -17.25 -29.98 13.89
CA ARG A 692 -16.56 -30.41 12.66
C ARG A 692 -17.13 -29.76 11.41
N HIS A 693 -18.44 -29.54 11.32
CA HIS A 693 -19.05 -28.90 10.15
C HIS A 693 -18.98 -27.37 10.25
N ARG A 694 -19.33 -26.81 11.41
CA ARG A 694 -19.31 -25.37 11.66
C ARG A 694 -17.91 -24.77 11.45
N VAL A 695 -16.87 -25.41 11.98
CA VAL A 695 -15.50 -24.90 11.91
C VAL A 695 -14.96 -24.95 10.49
N VAL A 696 -15.26 -25.98 9.71
CA VAL A 696 -14.84 -26.05 8.30
C VAL A 696 -15.42 -24.86 7.50
N GLY A 697 -16.74 -24.61 7.62
CA GLY A 697 -17.37 -23.46 6.98
C GLY A 697 -16.79 -22.12 7.47
N LYS A 698 -16.60 -21.98 8.77
CA LYS A 698 -16.00 -20.76 9.35
C LYS A 698 -14.56 -20.51 8.87
N VAL A 699 -13.74 -21.55 8.78
CA VAL A 699 -12.34 -21.40 8.33
C VAL A 699 -12.28 -21.02 6.85
N ILE A 700 -13.19 -21.56 6.02
CA ILE A 700 -13.36 -21.13 4.61
C ILE A 700 -13.65 -19.63 4.56
N ASP A 701 -14.70 -19.18 5.25
CA ASP A 701 -15.12 -17.78 5.25
C ASP A 701 -14.01 -16.85 5.78
N ASP A 702 -13.31 -17.28 6.83
CA ASP A 702 -12.26 -16.49 7.45
C ASP A 702 -11.01 -16.40 6.57
N ILE A 703 -10.53 -17.49 5.96
CA ILE A 703 -9.37 -17.44 5.06
C ILE A 703 -9.70 -16.59 3.81
N GLU A 704 -10.90 -16.72 3.24
CA GLU A 704 -11.33 -15.92 2.09
C GLU A 704 -11.44 -14.41 2.41
N ARG A 705 -11.57 -14.06 3.70
CA ARG A 705 -11.56 -12.67 4.20
C ARG A 705 -10.24 -12.26 4.85
N ASN A 706 -9.19 -13.08 4.74
CA ASN A 706 -7.88 -12.88 5.39
C ASN A 706 -7.94 -12.81 6.94
N ASN A 707 -8.99 -13.33 7.59
CA ASN A 707 -9.15 -13.37 9.05
C ASN A 707 -8.45 -14.60 9.68
N PHE A 708 -7.13 -14.73 9.46
CA PHE A 708 -6.37 -15.93 9.85
C PHE A 708 -6.38 -16.21 11.36
N ASN A 709 -6.45 -15.18 12.19
CA ASN A 709 -6.50 -15.31 13.64
C ASN A 709 -7.81 -15.96 14.13
N THR A 710 -8.94 -15.60 13.54
CA THR A 710 -10.23 -16.21 13.89
C THR A 710 -10.41 -17.58 13.25
N ALA A 711 -9.78 -17.83 12.09
CA ALA A 711 -9.68 -19.16 11.52
C ALA A 711 -8.93 -20.11 12.47
N MET A 712 -7.74 -19.70 12.97
CA MET A 712 -6.98 -20.45 13.96
C MET A 712 -7.78 -20.67 15.25
N ALA A 713 -8.46 -19.63 15.76
CA ALA A 713 -9.32 -19.74 16.94
C ALA A 713 -10.45 -20.78 16.74
N ALA A 714 -11.09 -20.81 15.56
CA ALA A 714 -12.11 -21.80 15.24
C ALA A 714 -11.56 -23.24 15.23
N VAL A 715 -10.35 -23.43 14.72
CA VAL A 715 -9.67 -24.75 14.79
C VAL A 715 -9.36 -25.13 16.23
N MET A 716 -8.98 -24.18 17.08
CA MET A 716 -8.82 -24.43 18.53
C MET A 716 -10.15 -24.81 19.20
N GLU A 717 -11.28 -24.24 18.78
CA GLU A 717 -12.62 -24.62 19.24
C GLU A 717 -12.95 -26.07 18.86
N LEU A 718 -12.69 -26.48 17.61
CA LEU A 718 -12.83 -27.88 17.19
C LEU A 718 -11.93 -28.82 18.02
N SER A 719 -10.67 -28.45 18.21
CA SER A 719 -9.74 -29.19 19.07
C SER A 719 -10.26 -29.31 20.52
N ASN A 720 -10.92 -28.28 21.05
CA ASN A 720 -11.51 -28.36 22.39
C ASN A 720 -12.70 -29.33 22.43
N ALA A 721 -13.59 -29.29 21.44
CA ALA A 721 -14.75 -30.19 21.33
C ALA A 721 -14.31 -31.66 21.17
N VAL A 722 -13.33 -31.92 20.28
CA VAL A 722 -12.71 -33.23 20.11
C VAL A 722 -12.05 -33.70 21.40
N GLY A 723 -11.35 -32.81 22.10
CA GLY A 723 -10.75 -33.15 23.39
C GLY A 723 -11.78 -33.52 24.46
N ASP A 724 -12.96 -32.90 24.45
CA ASP A 724 -14.04 -33.25 25.37
C ASP A 724 -14.66 -34.61 25.04
N TYR A 725 -14.89 -34.87 23.76
CA TYR A 725 -15.33 -36.16 23.25
C TYR A 725 -14.36 -37.29 23.65
N LEU A 726 -13.06 -37.11 23.43
CA LEU A 726 -12.03 -38.09 23.80
C LEU A 726 -11.92 -38.35 25.31
N ARG A 727 -12.12 -37.31 26.14
CA ARG A 727 -12.11 -37.47 27.62
C ARG A 727 -13.27 -38.32 28.13
N LYS A 728 -14.46 -38.16 27.53
CA LYS A 728 -15.72 -38.76 27.99
C LYS A 728 -16.03 -40.12 27.36
N CYS A 729 -15.55 -40.37 26.15
CA CYS A 729 -15.83 -41.59 25.40
C CYS A 729 -14.57 -42.45 25.33
N SER A 730 -14.62 -43.66 25.90
CA SER A 730 -13.50 -44.60 25.84
C SER A 730 -13.25 -45.08 24.41
N ALA A 731 -12.06 -45.62 24.12
CA ALA A 731 -11.78 -46.20 22.80
C ALA A 731 -12.82 -47.26 22.38
N ALA A 732 -13.36 -48.02 23.35
CA ALA A 732 -14.42 -49.00 23.10
C ALA A 732 -15.76 -48.33 22.71
N ASP A 733 -16.12 -47.21 23.35
CA ASP A 733 -17.34 -46.46 23.02
C ASP A 733 -17.24 -45.86 21.61
N ARG A 734 -16.07 -45.33 21.24
CA ARG A 734 -15.85 -44.68 19.94
C ARG A 734 -15.88 -45.67 18.77
N VAL A 735 -15.54 -46.94 19.00
CA VAL A 735 -15.65 -48.01 17.98
C VAL A 735 -16.91 -48.88 18.15
N ALA A 736 -17.83 -48.52 19.03
CA ALA A 736 -19.02 -49.33 19.31
C ALA A 736 -19.99 -49.42 18.13
N THR A 737 -19.98 -48.41 17.24
CA THR A 737 -20.82 -48.36 16.03
C THR A 737 -20.00 -47.98 14.81
N GLU A 738 -20.48 -48.32 13.62
CA GLU A 738 -19.87 -47.89 12.36
C GLU A 738 -19.82 -46.37 12.24
N ALA A 739 -20.86 -45.67 12.70
CA ALA A 739 -20.94 -44.21 12.64
C ALA A 739 -19.87 -43.53 13.51
N THR A 740 -19.68 -43.98 14.74
CA THR A 740 -18.67 -43.43 15.65
C THR A 740 -17.25 -43.81 15.20
N ALA A 741 -17.05 -45.03 14.71
CA ALA A 741 -15.76 -45.47 14.19
C ALA A 741 -15.33 -44.69 12.94
N ALA A 742 -16.27 -44.41 12.03
CA ALA A 742 -16.01 -43.60 10.84
C ALA A 742 -15.74 -42.13 11.20
N PHE A 743 -16.46 -41.59 12.19
CA PHE A 743 -16.30 -40.21 12.63
C PHE A 743 -14.90 -39.91 13.19
N ASP A 744 -14.32 -40.81 13.99
CA ASP A 744 -12.98 -40.61 14.57
C ASP A 744 -11.91 -40.37 13.50
N VAL A 745 -11.89 -41.21 12.46
CA VAL A 745 -10.95 -41.08 11.34
C VAL A 745 -11.26 -39.84 10.51
N GLU A 746 -12.54 -39.55 10.27
CA GLU A 746 -12.95 -38.35 9.53
C GLU A 746 -12.50 -37.07 10.23
N VAL A 747 -12.82 -36.91 11.52
CA VAL A 747 -12.52 -35.68 12.27
C VAL A 747 -11.01 -35.51 12.50
N ALA A 748 -10.26 -36.61 12.63
CA ALA A 748 -8.80 -36.57 12.61
C ALA A 748 -8.28 -36.00 11.28
N GLY A 749 -8.79 -36.49 10.15
CA GLY A 749 -8.48 -35.98 8.82
C GLY A 749 -8.87 -34.51 8.65
N VAL A 750 -10.03 -34.08 9.16
CA VAL A 750 -10.48 -32.68 9.12
C VAL A 750 -9.54 -31.78 9.92
N LEU A 751 -9.19 -32.15 11.15
CA LEU A 751 -8.23 -31.40 11.97
C LEU A 751 -6.89 -31.21 11.25
N VAL A 752 -6.37 -32.29 10.67
CA VAL A 752 -5.10 -32.27 9.91
C VAL A 752 -5.20 -31.33 8.71
N LYS A 753 -6.26 -31.45 7.90
CA LYS A 753 -6.43 -30.61 6.70
C LYS A 753 -6.67 -29.13 7.02
N LEU A 754 -7.41 -28.81 8.09
CA LEU A 754 -7.65 -27.42 8.50
C LEU A 754 -6.36 -26.72 8.96
N LEU A 755 -5.46 -27.46 9.63
CA LEU A 755 -4.16 -26.93 10.06
C LEU A 755 -3.10 -26.96 8.96
N ALA A 756 -3.28 -27.72 7.88
CA ALA A 756 -2.27 -27.89 6.83
C ALA A 756 -1.75 -26.56 6.23
N PRO A 757 -2.57 -25.53 5.95
CA PRO A 757 -2.04 -24.24 5.50
C PRO A 757 -1.24 -23.49 6.58
N MET A 758 -1.56 -23.69 7.86
CA MET A 758 -1.04 -22.91 8.98
C MET A 758 0.23 -23.55 9.58
N ALA A 759 0.21 -24.86 9.76
CA ALA A 759 1.26 -25.72 10.32
C ALA A 759 1.53 -26.90 9.36
N PRO A 760 2.15 -26.64 8.19
CA PRO A 760 2.25 -27.63 7.11
C PRO A 760 3.07 -28.87 7.49
N HIS A 761 4.13 -28.73 8.27
CA HIS A 761 5.00 -29.88 8.60
C HIS A 761 4.32 -30.84 9.58
N TRP A 762 3.64 -30.28 10.59
CA TRP A 762 2.79 -30.98 11.54
C TRP A 762 1.67 -31.75 10.84
N ALA A 763 1.03 -31.11 9.84
CA ALA A 763 -0.05 -31.73 9.10
C ALA A 763 0.44 -32.85 8.19
N GLU A 764 1.53 -32.63 7.47
CA GLU A 764 2.14 -33.64 6.60
C GLU A 764 2.54 -34.88 7.40
N GLU A 765 3.23 -34.70 8.53
CA GLU A 765 3.64 -35.81 9.38
C GLU A 765 2.44 -36.64 9.89
N LEU A 766 1.38 -36.00 10.38
CA LEU A 766 0.20 -36.72 10.87
C LEU A 766 -0.62 -37.36 9.75
N TRP A 767 -0.64 -36.74 8.57
CA TRP A 767 -1.30 -37.30 7.40
C TRP A 767 -0.69 -38.64 6.99
N HIS A 768 0.63 -38.77 7.06
CA HIS A 768 1.33 -40.01 6.74
C HIS A 768 1.37 -40.99 7.92
N GLU A 769 1.83 -40.55 9.09
CA GLU A 769 2.11 -41.46 10.22
C GLU A 769 0.86 -41.88 10.99
N ALA A 770 -0.09 -40.97 11.21
CA ALA A 770 -1.31 -41.28 11.97
C ALA A 770 -2.43 -41.77 11.05
N LEU A 771 -2.62 -41.12 9.90
CA LEU A 771 -3.71 -41.43 8.97
C LEU A 771 -3.34 -42.42 7.86
N GLY A 772 -2.07 -42.84 7.78
CA GLY A 772 -1.59 -43.90 6.88
C GLY A 772 -1.67 -43.55 5.40
N GLN A 773 -1.68 -42.26 5.07
CA GLN A 773 -1.78 -41.77 3.70
C GLN A 773 -0.39 -41.73 3.04
N THR A 774 -0.35 -41.70 1.71
CA THR A 774 0.91 -41.79 0.95
C THR A 774 1.20 -40.56 0.11
N GLU A 775 0.17 -39.85 -0.33
CA GLU A 775 0.32 -38.56 -1.03
C GLU A 775 0.32 -37.40 -0.04
N SER A 776 0.91 -36.27 -0.43
CA SER A 776 0.95 -35.08 0.41
C SER A 776 -0.44 -34.60 0.81
N VAL A 777 -0.60 -34.13 2.06
CA VAL A 777 -1.85 -33.48 2.50
C VAL A 777 -2.22 -32.27 1.64
N HIS A 778 -1.22 -31.58 1.05
CA HIS A 778 -1.41 -30.35 0.29
C HIS A 778 -1.98 -30.57 -1.13
N VAL A 779 -2.00 -31.81 -1.62
CA VAL A 779 -2.67 -32.18 -2.89
C VAL A 779 -4.05 -32.78 -2.68
N GLN A 780 -4.50 -32.90 -1.44
CA GLN A 780 -5.81 -33.45 -1.09
C GLN A 780 -6.89 -32.37 -1.12
N PRO A 781 -8.14 -32.74 -1.45
CA PRO A 781 -9.24 -31.79 -1.41
C PRO A 781 -9.48 -31.28 0.01
N TRP A 782 -9.78 -29.98 0.10
CA TRP A 782 -10.24 -29.33 1.32
C TRP A 782 -11.46 -30.06 1.90
N PRO A 783 -11.58 -30.18 3.25
CA PRO A 783 -12.74 -30.83 3.85
C PRO A 783 -14.04 -30.11 3.48
N ASP A 784 -15.06 -30.88 3.12
CA ASP A 784 -16.42 -30.37 2.88
C ASP A 784 -17.17 -30.14 4.21
N PHE A 785 -18.31 -29.44 4.21
CA PHE A 785 -19.16 -29.31 5.38
C PHE A 785 -20.66 -29.29 5.04
N ASP A 786 -21.48 -29.67 6.01
CA ASP A 786 -22.93 -29.69 5.91
C ASP A 786 -23.50 -28.55 6.76
N PRO A 787 -24.10 -27.51 6.14
CA PRO A 787 -24.70 -26.40 6.86
C PRO A 787 -25.80 -26.79 7.84
N GLU A 788 -26.53 -27.89 7.61
CA GLU A 788 -27.58 -28.35 8.52
C GLU A 788 -26.96 -28.97 9.78
N LYS A 789 -25.90 -29.78 9.62
CA LYS A 789 -25.16 -30.33 10.77
C LYS A 789 -24.34 -29.29 11.52
N ALA A 790 -24.04 -28.14 10.92
CA ALA A 790 -23.36 -27.03 11.57
C ALA A 790 -24.27 -26.23 12.52
N LYS A 791 -25.59 -26.36 12.39
CA LYS A 791 -26.55 -25.63 13.24
C LYS A 791 -26.46 -26.13 14.68
N ALA A 792 -26.52 -25.19 15.61
CA ALA A 792 -26.80 -25.52 17.00
C ALA A 792 -28.32 -25.58 17.19
N ASP A 793 -28.83 -26.58 17.91
CA ASP A 793 -30.26 -26.63 18.26
C ASP A 793 -30.61 -25.55 19.29
N VAL A 794 -29.62 -25.11 20.07
CA VAL A 794 -29.74 -24.09 21.10
C VAL A 794 -28.60 -23.08 21.03
N VAL A 795 -28.86 -21.83 21.38
CA VAL A 795 -27.90 -20.74 21.45
C VAL A 795 -27.90 -20.11 22.84
N GLU A 796 -26.71 -19.76 23.33
CA GLU A 796 -26.57 -18.95 24.54
C GLU A 796 -26.66 -17.46 24.18
N LEU A 797 -27.61 -16.74 24.77
CA LEU A 797 -27.78 -15.30 24.58
C LEU A 797 -27.33 -14.55 25.83
N ALA A 798 -26.51 -13.51 25.64
CA ALA A 798 -26.19 -12.59 26.73
C ALA A 798 -27.41 -11.71 27.04
N VAL A 799 -27.84 -11.66 28.31
CA VAL A 799 -28.92 -10.77 28.75
C VAL A 799 -28.31 -9.52 29.36
N GLN A 800 -28.56 -8.38 28.73
CA GLN A 800 -28.08 -7.07 29.16
C GLN A 800 -29.21 -6.24 29.79
N LEU A 801 -28.87 -5.43 30.79
CA LEU A 801 -29.73 -4.38 31.33
C LEU A 801 -29.02 -3.04 31.17
N ASN A 802 -29.60 -2.13 30.38
CA ASN A 802 -28.99 -0.85 30.00
C ASN A 802 -27.55 -1.00 29.50
N GLY A 803 -27.32 -2.01 28.63
CA GLY A 803 -26.01 -2.29 28.02
C GLY A 803 -25.01 -3.05 28.91
N LYS A 804 -25.36 -3.41 30.16
CA LYS A 804 -24.50 -4.21 31.04
C LYS A 804 -25.01 -5.64 31.13
N VAL A 805 -24.16 -6.63 30.86
CA VAL A 805 -24.52 -8.06 30.98
C VAL A 805 -24.89 -8.40 32.42
N LYS A 806 -26.02 -9.09 32.61
CA LYS A 806 -26.57 -9.49 33.92
C LYS A 806 -26.84 -10.97 34.06
N ALA A 807 -27.15 -11.64 32.95
CA ALA A 807 -27.36 -13.08 32.91
C ALA A 807 -26.99 -13.62 31.53
N LYS A 808 -27.02 -14.94 31.41
CA LYS A 808 -26.98 -15.68 30.15
C LYS A 808 -28.18 -16.61 30.15
N ILE A 809 -28.82 -16.77 29.01
CA ILE A 809 -29.94 -17.70 28.82
C ILE A 809 -29.62 -18.63 27.67
N VAL A 810 -30.13 -19.85 27.72
CA VAL A 810 -30.04 -20.81 26.60
C VAL A 810 -31.44 -20.95 26.03
N VAL A 811 -31.58 -20.72 24.73
CA VAL A 811 -32.85 -20.82 24.00
C VAL A 811 -32.64 -21.62 22.72
N ALA A 812 -33.71 -22.14 22.11
CA ALA A 812 -33.62 -22.75 20.79
C ALA A 812 -33.01 -21.76 19.78
N ALA A 813 -32.19 -22.24 18.85
CA ALA A 813 -31.49 -21.35 17.91
C ALA A 813 -32.45 -20.61 16.95
N ASP A 814 -33.60 -21.22 16.68
CA ASP A 814 -34.72 -20.65 15.93
C ASP A 814 -35.79 -20.02 16.83
N ALA A 815 -35.50 -19.83 18.12
CA ALA A 815 -36.46 -19.24 19.06
C ALA A 815 -36.93 -17.88 18.56
N ALA A 816 -38.26 -17.73 18.47
CA ALA A 816 -38.87 -16.47 18.10
C ALA A 816 -38.46 -15.37 19.10
N PRO A 817 -38.33 -14.09 18.67
CA PRO A 817 -37.82 -13.02 19.52
C PRO A 817 -38.55 -12.84 20.85
N ASP A 818 -39.85 -13.11 20.88
CA ASP A 818 -40.69 -13.06 22.07
C ASP A 818 -40.34 -14.15 23.10
N VAL A 819 -39.96 -15.35 22.64
CA VAL A 819 -39.50 -16.45 23.51
C VAL A 819 -38.15 -16.08 24.14
N ALA A 820 -37.22 -15.55 23.36
CA ALA A 820 -35.93 -15.08 23.85
C ALA A 820 -36.09 -13.90 24.84
N GLU A 821 -37.00 -12.98 24.55
CA GLU A 821 -37.33 -11.87 25.46
C GLU A 821 -37.93 -12.36 26.79
N ALA A 822 -38.87 -13.31 26.75
CA ALA A 822 -39.49 -13.86 27.96
C ALA A 822 -38.45 -14.51 28.87
N ALA A 823 -37.61 -15.39 28.32
CA ALA A 823 -36.52 -16.04 29.05
C ALA A 823 -35.52 -15.02 29.62
N ALA A 824 -35.19 -13.97 28.87
CA ALA A 824 -34.30 -12.91 29.32
C ALA A 824 -34.88 -12.12 30.51
N ARG A 825 -36.17 -11.78 30.45
CA ARG A 825 -36.87 -11.07 31.53
C ARG A 825 -36.94 -11.89 32.80
N GLU A 826 -37.16 -13.19 32.68
CA GLU A 826 -37.14 -14.11 33.82
C GLU A 826 -35.75 -14.19 34.45
N ALA A 827 -34.71 -14.38 33.63
CA ALA A 827 -33.33 -14.48 34.09
C ALA A 827 -32.82 -13.22 34.83
N VAL A 828 -33.36 -12.04 34.52
CA VAL A 828 -33.02 -10.78 35.18
C VAL A 828 -34.16 -10.18 36.02
N ALA A 829 -35.17 -10.97 36.38
CA ALA A 829 -36.35 -10.49 37.09
C ALA A 829 -36.01 -9.73 38.39
N GLY A 830 -35.04 -10.23 39.16
CA GLY A 830 -34.54 -9.54 40.36
C GLY A 830 -33.86 -8.19 40.08
N ALA A 831 -33.16 -8.06 38.94
CA ALA A 831 -32.51 -6.82 38.53
C ALA A 831 -33.48 -5.79 37.91
N LEU A 832 -34.67 -6.27 37.50
CA LEU A 832 -35.79 -5.49 36.97
C LEU A 832 -36.80 -5.05 38.04
N ALA A 833 -36.71 -5.59 39.26
CA ALA A 833 -37.63 -5.24 40.34
C ALA A 833 -37.64 -3.72 40.61
N GLY A 834 -38.84 -3.11 40.51
CA GLY A 834 -39.04 -1.67 40.71
C GLY A 834 -38.65 -0.76 39.54
N LYS A 835 -38.25 -1.32 38.39
CA LYS A 835 -37.91 -0.56 37.18
C LYS A 835 -38.96 -0.75 36.09
N ASP A 836 -39.17 0.30 35.30
CA ASP A 836 -40.10 0.27 34.17
C ASP A 836 -39.35 -0.06 32.87
N VAL A 837 -39.75 -1.13 32.18
CA VAL A 837 -39.11 -1.58 30.94
C VAL A 837 -39.61 -0.74 29.77
N LYS A 838 -38.72 0.05 29.18
CA LYS A 838 -39.03 0.97 28.08
C LYS A 838 -38.88 0.33 26.70
N LYS A 839 -37.91 -0.57 26.56
CA LYS A 839 -37.60 -1.22 25.27
C LYS A 839 -36.84 -2.52 25.52
N VAL A 840 -37.11 -3.54 24.71
CA VAL A 840 -36.25 -4.73 24.61
C VAL A 840 -35.72 -4.81 23.18
N VAL A 841 -34.42 -5.08 23.06
CA VAL A 841 -33.74 -5.29 21.78
C VAL A 841 -33.23 -6.71 21.76
N VAL A 842 -33.83 -7.54 20.91
CA VAL A 842 -33.37 -8.90 20.66
C VAL A 842 -32.49 -8.87 19.42
N VAL A 843 -31.25 -9.30 19.56
CA VAL A 843 -30.34 -9.56 18.43
C VAL A 843 -30.27 -11.08 18.29
N PRO A 844 -30.91 -11.65 17.24
CA PRO A 844 -30.99 -13.10 17.05
C PRO A 844 -29.61 -13.77 17.16
N GLY A 845 -29.53 -14.86 17.93
CA GLY A 845 -28.32 -15.64 18.12
C GLY A 845 -27.18 -14.94 18.91
N ARG A 846 -27.37 -13.72 19.42
CA ARG A 846 -26.31 -12.98 20.16
C ARG A 846 -26.72 -12.52 21.55
N LEU A 847 -27.75 -11.69 21.66
CA LEU A 847 -28.09 -11.04 22.95
C LEU A 847 -29.53 -10.56 23.03
N VAL A 848 -29.98 -10.33 24.27
CA VAL A 848 -31.20 -9.59 24.59
C VAL A 848 -30.84 -8.43 25.50
N ASN A 849 -31.02 -7.19 25.04
CA ASN A 849 -30.79 -6.00 25.83
C ASN A 849 -32.10 -5.37 26.28
N ILE A 850 -32.30 -5.29 27.60
CA ILE A 850 -33.48 -4.72 28.24
C ILE A 850 -33.13 -3.31 28.71
N VAL A 851 -33.85 -2.33 28.18
CA VAL A 851 -33.74 -0.93 28.59
C VAL A 851 -34.80 -0.65 29.63
N ALA A 852 -34.39 -0.43 30.87
CA ALA A 852 -35.29 -0.18 32.00
C ALA A 852 -34.86 1.05 32.81
N LYS A 853 -35.83 1.83 33.29
CA LYS A 853 -35.62 3.04 34.10
C LYS A 853 -36.10 2.86 35.52
#